data_AF-A0A7Y5NFA6-F1
#
_entry.id   AF-A0A7Y5NFA6-F1
#
_cell.length_a   1.000
_cell.length_b   1.000
_cell.length_c   1.000
_cell.angle_alpha   90.00
_cell.angle_beta   90.00
_cell.angle_gamma   90.00
#
_symmetry.space_group_name_H-M   'P 1'
#
loop_
_entity.id
_entity.type
_entity.pdbx_description
1 polymer ?
#
loop_
_entity_poly.entity_id
_entity_poly.type
_entity_poly.pdbx_seq_one_letter_code
_entity_poly.pdbx_strand_id
1 'polypeptide(L)'
;MVPGAFFFEGEVKFERKFQIPDSLRNHTLRLHAFGINNEARLALNNEITATHIGGYTHFTVDLNNNVLRHGQDNTLSLTVDNRLTPLHTLPPKHRPMGWRNAGGILREIYIEALPAIFLDPLDAQHVFENGAVQVQIRTQVRRSRTLAPESVSGLIAELEVWDAQRSVRVAASTPTALSTWQENRHDLALQCKVLNPNLWSPASPALYNLRVVLTQNKKVVDELWQETGFRQFTITGKEFRLNGEPFILRGVDWFEDYGQQTVLLDTAALQYVIATVQQLGANVLRVAGYQPHPLLPAMCDRAGIFLLEELPLYYLTDAHFKQARFAQLAQLLARETQSRDRHHPSVLAWGLGTASAPLSAAAQQEISALATVMRQVDSRPLYVTTQVEWQNLWLPHADFVLLEWRAAASTDALTAAIEAASKPAMPVLGHYLSALEAGSGARLEPARAEELQAEYFNRALQALKNTRGASGYFLHTLQDWQAAMPFLPIGPPQERAPHVVGTAQSKDWGEFYWVPGSRVHPYGLIDANGQRRLAFQIVQAFNRGDSNPTLVTRRLGVITPGTFQVVGIALILIFLFFLQRDRRLLSNLKRVLAHPHGFFLDLYENRKVAPFLTLMLGLTESCILGVLLAQFGYAFRQSLIFDQILNLFCDDAAWKAIAVWLIWNPGWFIFWGSVFTFCSGILLALFFRILGIFFGSSVPISQYVTSVYWSWANVLFLGLLTPIFHRLLLNDSLFGPLAIIIAFMVLWQW
;
A
#
# COMPACT_ATOMS: atom_id res chain seq x y z
N MET A 1 19.53 19.93 0.90
CA MET A 1 19.94 19.21 -0.33
C MET A 1 18.79 19.29 -1.33
N VAL A 2 18.99 19.06 -2.63
CA VAL A 2 17.86 19.02 -3.58
C VAL A 2 17.24 17.61 -3.49
N PRO A 3 15.89 17.49 -3.45
CA PRO A 3 15.24 16.20 -3.53
C PRO A 3 15.73 15.38 -4.73
N GLY A 4 15.85 14.06 -4.55
CA GLY A 4 16.39 13.14 -5.54
C GLY A 4 16.01 11.70 -5.18
N ALA A 5 15.36 11.01 -6.10
CA ALA A 5 14.83 9.66 -5.90
C ALA A 5 15.45 8.64 -6.88
N PHE A 6 15.50 7.38 -6.45
CA PHE A 6 15.92 6.24 -7.25
C PHE A 6 15.03 5.03 -6.97
N PHE A 7 14.95 4.08 -7.90
CA PHE A 7 14.03 2.94 -7.80
C PHE A 7 14.71 1.56 -7.70
N PHE A 8 16.04 1.49 -7.72
CA PHE A 8 16.73 0.24 -7.42
C PHE A 8 16.82 0.03 -5.90
N GLU A 9 16.97 -1.21 -5.45
CA GLU A 9 17.18 -1.55 -4.04
C GLU A 9 18.67 -1.44 -3.71
N GLY A 10 19.04 -0.58 -2.75
CA GLY A 10 20.43 -0.43 -2.33
C GLY A 10 20.68 0.80 -1.48
N GLU A 11 21.98 1.04 -1.25
CA GLU A 11 22.47 2.18 -0.48
C GLU A 11 23.06 3.25 -1.41
N VAL A 12 22.71 4.52 -1.19
CA VAL A 12 23.22 5.67 -1.93
C VAL A 12 23.69 6.75 -0.96
N LYS A 13 24.86 7.34 -1.24
CA LYS A 13 25.38 8.49 -0.51
C LYS A 13 25.14 9.79 -1.28
N PHE A 14 24.39 10.71 -0.69
CA PHE A 14 24.27 12.09 -1.14
C PHE A 14 25.28 12.96 -0.38
N GLU A 15 25.92 13.89 -1.07
CA GLU A 15 26.87 14.82 -0.45
C GLU A 15 26.64 16.23 -0.99
N ARG A 16 26.65 17.22 -0.09
CA ARG A 16 26.53 18.63 -0.46
C ARG A 16 27.44 19.47 0.42
N LYS A 17 28.20 20.34 -0.24
CA LYS A 17 28.93 21.41 0.43
C LYS A 17 28.05 22.64 0.57
N PHE A 18 28.16 23.31 1.71
CA PHE A 18 27.44 24.54 1.99
C PHE A 18 28.25 25.42 2.93
N GLN A 19 28.05 26.73 2.83
CA GLN A 19 28.70 27.70 3.71
C GLN A 19 27.66 28.29 4.66
N ILE A 20 28.08 28.52 5.89
CA ILE A 20 27.27 29.19 6.90
C ILE A 20 27.88 30.58 7.10
N PRO A 21 27.11 31.65 6.86
CA PRO A 21 27.63 33.01 7.02
C PRO A 21 27.99 33.26 8.49
N ASP A 22 28.99 34.12 8.71
CA ASP A 22 29.42 34.49 10.07
C ASP A 22 28.32 35.19 10.89
N SER A 23 27.33 35.80 10.22
CA SER A 23 26.16 36.39 10.88
C SER A 23 25.34 35.39 11.70
N LEU A 24 25.41 34.10 11.37
CA LEU A 24 24.69 33.03 12.07
C LEU A 24 25.51 32.38 13.20
N ARG A 25 26.68 32.93 13.55
CA ARG A 25 27.54 32.37 14.62
C ARG A 25 26.86 32.32 15.99
N ASN A 26 25.93 33.24 16.25
CA ASN A 26 25.17 33.30 17.50
C ASN A 26 23.76 32.69 17.38
N HIS A 27 23.57 31.72 16.48
CA HIS A 27 22.31 31.01 16.31
C HIS A 27 22.49 29.51 16.55
N THR A 28 21.43 28.86 17.02
CA THR A 28 21.32 27.41 17.02
C THR A 28 20.87 26.98 15.65
N LEU A 29 21.66 26.14 14.97
CA LEU A 29 21.30 25.65 13.64
C LEU A 29 20.61 24.29 13.77
N ARG A 30 19.35 24.21 13.37
CA ARG A 30 18.55 22.99 13.39
C ARG A 30 18.30 22.52 11.96
N LEU A 31 18.67 21.29 11.66
CA LEU A 31 18.35 20.66 10.39
C LEU A 31 16.98 20.00 10.48
N HIS A 32 16.15 20.26 9.48
CA HIS A 32 14.85 19.64 9.27
C HIS A 32 14.90 18.79 8.01
N ALA A 33 14.46 17.54 8.11
CA ALA A 33 14.30 16.65 6.97
C ALA A 33 12.86 16.13 6.93
N PHE A 34 12.14 16.38 5.83
CA PHE A 34 10.70 16.07 5.74
C PHE A 34 10.37 14.67 5.20
N GLY A 35 11.35 13.97 4.63
CA GLY A 35 11.15 12.61 4.11
C GLY A 35 12.38 12.10 3.36
N ILE A 36 13.04 11.10 3.93
CA ILE A 36 14.20 10.41 3.35
C ILE A 36 13.92 8.92 3.40
N ASN A 37 13.75 8.27 2.25
CA ASN A 37 13.29 6.87 2.19
C ASN A 37 14.44 5.87 1.96
N ASN A 38 14.70 4.88 2.82
CA ASN A 38 13.97 4.53 4.06
C ASN A 38 14.79 4.73 5.33
N GLU A 39 15.98 4.13 5.39
CA GLU A 39 16.92 4.32 6.49
C GLU A 39 17.93 5.39 6.11
N ALA A 40 18.11 6.38 6.97
CA ALA A 40 18.92 7.55 6.74
C ALA A 40 20.02 7.67 7.81
N ARG A 41 21.26 7.91 7.38
CA ARG A 41 22.38 8.29 8.26
C ARG A 41 22.96 9.62 7.80
N LEU A 42 22.80 10.63 8.64
CA LEU A 42 23.29 11.99 8.42
C LEU A 42 24.64 12.18 9.09
N ALA A 43 25.60 12.75 8.36
CA ALA A 43 26.89 13.17 8.88
C ALA A 43 27.24 14.59 8.45
N LEU A 44 27.74 15.39 9.39
CA LEU A 44 28.26 16.74 9.18
C LEU A 44 29.78 16.71 9.34
N ASN A 45 30.53 17.15 8.34
CA ASN A 45 31.99 17.16 8.33
C ASN A 45 32.62 15.82 8.78
N ASN A 46 32.04 14.70 8.33
CA ASN A 46 32.40 13.32 8.67
C ASN A 46 32.03 12.83 10.08
N GLU A 47 31.32 13.62 10.88
CA GLU A 47 30.76 13.20 12.17
C GLU A 47 29.29 12.82 12.03
N ILE A 48 28.92 11.61 12.46
CA ILE A 48 27.53 11.14 12.44
C ILE A 48 26.70 12.00 13.40
N THR A 49 25.70 12.70 12.84
CA THR A 49 24.86 13.63 13.58
C THR A 49 23.50 13.02 13.92
N ALA A 50 22.93 12.21 13.02
CA ALA A 50 21.62 11.58 13.22
C ALA A 50 21.46 10.30 12.39
N THR A 51 20.54 9.44 12.86
CA THR A 51 19.99 8.32 12.09
C THR A 51 18.48 8.33 12.19
N HIS A 52 17.79 7.94 11.13
CA HIS A 52 16.33 7.88 11.09
C HIS A 52 15.85 6.70 10.26
N ILE A 53 14.69 6.13 10.63
CA ILE A 53 14.00 5.08 9.89
C ILE A 53 12.55 5.53 9.73
N GLY A 54 12.13 5.73 8.48
CA GLY A 54 10.77 6.18 8.18
C GLY A 54 10.74 7.03 6.92
N GLY A 55 10.45 6.43 5.77
CA GLY A 55 10.69 7.12 4.51
C GLY A 55 9.90 8.39 4.21
N TYR A 56 8.78 8.56 4.91
CA TYR A 56 7.84 9.65 4.68
C TYR A 56 7.62 10.52 5.91
N THR A 57 8.28 10.21 7.03
CA THR A 57 8.14 10.99 8.25
C THR A 57 9.28 11.99 8.39
N HIS A 58 8.99 13.07 9.11
CA HIS A 58 9.97 14.11 9.38
C HIS A 58 10.87 13.75 10.56
N PHE A 59 12.11 14.24 10.55
CA PHE A 59 12.94 14.31 11.75
C PHE A 59 13.75 15.61 11.77
N THR A 60 14.12 16.01 12.99
CA THR A 60 14.88 17.25 13.23
C THR A 60 16.10 16.96 14.08
N VAL A 61 17.21 17.64 13.82
CA VAL A 61 18.44 17.52 14.63
C VAL A 61 19.15 18.87 14.78
N ASP A 62 19.53 19.22 16.00
CA ASP A 62 20.39 20.38 16.27
C ASP A 62 21.82 20.04 15.80
N LEU A 63 22.39 20.88 14.93
CA LEU A 63 23.74 20.69 14.40
C LEU A 63 24.78 21.02 15.47
N ASN A 64 25.83 20.20 15.54
CA ASN A 64 26.90 20.35 16.53
C ASN A 64 27.78 21.58 16.19
N ASN A 65 27.68 22.65 16.99
CA ASN A 65 28.47 23.87 16.84
C ASN A 65 30.00 23.63 16.87
N ASN A 66 30.48 22.58 17.52
CA ASN A 66 31.93 22.26 17.56
C ASN A 66 32.45 21.70 16.24
N VAL A 67 31.55 21.17 15.41
CA VAL A 67 31.86 20.55 14.11
C VAL A 67 31.66 21.55 12.98
N LEU A 68 30.75 22.49 13.16
CA LEU A 68 30.41 23.54 12.20
C LEU A 68 31.57 24.52 11.98
N ARG A 69 31.80 24.87 10.72
CA ARG A 69 32.84 25.81 10.29
C ARG A 69 32.18 27.05 9.71
N HIS A 70 32.15 28.15 10.45
CA HIS A 70 31.61 29.42 9.96
C HIS A 70 32.56 30.08 8.95
N GLY A 71 31.99 30.69 7.91
CA GLY A 71 32.78 31.34 6.84
C GLY A 71 33.58 30.36 5.97
N GLN A 72 33.38 29.05 6.13
CA GLN A 72 34.06 27.98 5.37
C GLN A 72 33.06 26.94 4.87
N ASP A 73 33.54 26.07 3.99
CA ASP A 73 32.76 24.93 3.50
C ASP A 73 32.52 23.90 4.61
N ASN A 74 31.25 23.60 4.82
CA ASN A 74 30.77 22.44 5.57
C ASN A 74 30.30 21.38 4.57
N THR A 75 30.53 20.11 4.89
CA THR A 75 30.07 18.98 4.09
C THR A 75 28.96 18.25 4.83
N LEU A 76 27.76 18.23 4.25
CA LEU A 76 26.67 17.38 4.69
C LEU A 76 26.66 16.11 3.85
N SER A 77 26.78 14.96 4.50
CA SER A 77 26.68 13.63 3.89
C SER A 77 25.42 12.93 4.39
N LEU A 78 24.67 12.31 3.50
CA LEU A 78 23.48 11.53 3.82
C LEU A 78 23.59 10.17 3.13
N THR A 79 23.73 9.11 3.92
CA THR A 79 23.64 7.73 3.42
C THR A 79 22.20 7.28 3.53
N VAL A 80 21.61 6.79 2.44
CA VAL A 80 20.22 6.36 2.36
C VAL A 80 20.15 4.92 1.87
N ASP A 81 19.50 4.04 2.64
CA ASP A 81 19.22 2.66 2.27
C ASP A 81 17.70 2.46 2.13
N ASN A 82 17.27 1.99 0.96
CA ASN A 82 15.85 1.75 0.68
C ASN A 82 15.49 0.26 0.62
N ARG A 83 16.38 -0.64 1.02
CA ARG A 83 16.09 -2.07 1.05
C ARG A 83 15.00 -2.35 2.07
N LEU A 84 13.89 -2.90 1.60
CA LEU A 84 12.79 -3.35 2.45
C LEU A 84 12.91 -4.84 2.71
N THR A 85 12.44 -5.29 3.86
CA THR A 85 12.34 -6.72 4.17
C THR A 85 10.87 -7.13 4.29
N PRO A 86 10.55 -8.42 4.11
CA PRO A 86 9.17 -8.88 4.26
C PRO A 86 8.58 -8.68 5.67
N LEU A 87 9.41 -8.71 6.74
CA LEU A 87 8.91 -8.74 8.12
C LEU A 87 9.44 -7.63 9.03
N HIS A 88 10.62 -7.04 8.74
CA HIS A 88 11.31 -6.16 9.70
C HIS A 88 11.28 -4.68 9.33
N THR A 89 10.69 -4.31 8.19
CA THR A 89 10.54 -2.90 7.76
C THR A 89 9.08 -2.49 7.72
N LEU A 90 8.82 -1.20 7.96
CA LEU A 90 7.53 -0.56 7.71
C LEU A 90 7.73 0.54 6.66
N PRO A 91 7.08 0.47 5.49
CA PRO A 91 6.19 -0.61 5.04
C PRO A 91 6.93 -1.95 4.78
N PRO A 92 6.22 -3.09 4.73
CA PRO A 92 6.81 -4.36 4.31
C PRO A 92 7.16 -4.33 2.82
N LYS A 93 8.16 -5.14 2.41
CA LYS A 93 8.56 -5.29 1.00
C LYS A 93 7.38 -5.70 0.12
N HIS A 94 6.69 -6.78 0.52
CA HIS A 94 5.50 -7.28 -0.15
C HIS A 94 4.26 -6.60 0.41
N ARG A 95 3.63 -5.76 -0.41
CA ARG A 95 2.41 -5.02 -0.06
C ARG A 95 1.45 -5.02 -1.25
N PRO A 96 0.48 -5.97 -1.28
CA PRO A 96 -0.49 -6.05 -2.38
C PRO A 96 -1.22 -4.72 -2.54
N MET A 97 -1.28 -4.15 -3.75
CA MET A 97 -1.87 -2.82 -4.00
C MET A 97 -1.14 -1.63 -3.34
N GLY A 98 0.00 -1.85 -2.68
CA GLY A 98 0.83 -0.76 -2.17
C GLY A 98 1.64 -0.10 -3.29
N TRP A 99 2.29 1.02 -2.98
CA TRP A 99 3.07 1.84 -3.91
C TRP A 99 4.49 1.30 -4.12
N ARG A 100 5.10 1.64 -5.26
CA ARG A 100 6.50 1.31 -5.57
C ARG A 100 7.43 1.97 -4.56
N ASN A 101 8.41 1.21 -4.06
CA ASN A 101 9.41 1.80 -3.17
C ASN A 101 10.39 2.66 -3.97
N ALA A 102 10.56 3.92 -3.58
CA ALA A 102 11.58 4.81 -4.12
C ALA A 102 12.55 5.20 -3.00
N GLY A 103 13.85 5.01 -3.20
CA GLY A 103 14.87 5.46 -2.27
C GLY A 103 15.29 6.91 -2.51
N GLY A 104 15.81 7.57 -1.49
CA GLY A 104 16.47 8.87 -1.61
C GLY A 104 15.85 9.98 -0.77
N ILE A 105 16.15 11.22 -1.15
CA ILE A 105 15.63 12.43 -0.49
C ILE A 105 14.31 12.78 -1.18
N LEU A 106 13.19 12.29 -0.64
CA LEU A 106 11.89 12.44 -1.28
C LEU A 106 11.30 13.85 -1.09
N ARG A 107 11.70 14.52 -0.01
CA ARG A 107 11.16 15.84 0.40
C ARG A 107 12.27 16.76 0.87
N GLU A 108 11.93 18.01 1.12
CA GLU A 108 12.89 19.06 1.39
C GLU A 108 13.72 18.81 2.67
N ILE A 109 14.98 19.27 2.60
CA ILE A 109 15.88 19.37 3.74
C ILE A 109 16.37 20.81 3.82
N TYR A 110 16.12 21.45 4.95
CA TYR A 110 16.55 22.83 5.21
C TYR A 110 17.17 22.96 6.60
N ILE A 111 17.87 24.08 6.80
CA ILE A 111 18.46 24.45 8.08
C ILE A 111 17.73 25.70 8.55
N GLU A 112 17.18 25.62 9.75
CA GLU A 112 16.60 26.72 10.50
C GLU A 112 17.65 27.32 11.42
N ALA A 113 17.71 28.65 11.48
CA ALA A 113 18.57 29.38 12.40
C ALA A 113 17.71 29.95 13.53
N LEU A 114 17.84 29.38 14.73
CA LEU A 114 17.10 29.77 15.92
C LEU A 114 17.94 30.73 16.77
N PRO A 115 17.34 31.75 17.40
CA PRO A 115 18.03 32.60 18.36
C PRO A 115 18.50 31.81 19.60
N ALA A 116 19.24 32.46 20.50
CA ALA A 116 19.70 31.84 21.74
C ALA A 116 18.58 31.52 22.73
N ILE A 117 17.43 32.17 22.61
CA ILE A 117 16.18 31.86 23.31
C ILE A 117 15.06 31.77 22.28
N PHE A 118 14.42 30.62 22.14
CA PHE A 118 13.43 30.35 21.10
C PHE A 118 12.20 29.61 21.62
N LEU A 119 11.13 29.62 20.83
CA LEU A 119 9.88 28.91 21.07
C LEU A 119 9.93 27.52 20.40
N ASP A 120 9.52 26.49 21.12
CA ASP A 120 9.21 25.18 20.52
C ASP A 120 7.82 25.21 19.82
N PRO A 121 7.51 24.23 18.95
CA PRO A 121 6.21 24.15 18.28
C PRO A 121 5.00 24.28 19.21
N LEU A 122 3.92 24.90 18.72
CA LEU A 122 2.73 25.17 19.52
C LEU A 122 1.80 23.94 19.58
N ASP A 123 1.35 23.58 20.78
CA ASP A 123 0.21 22.70 20.96
C ASP A 123 -1.05 23.54 21.21
N ALA A 124 -1.92 23.61 20.20
CA ALA A 124 -3.13 24.43 20.21
C ALA A 124 -4.37 23.58 20.46
N GLN A 125 -5.14 23.96 21.49
CA GLN A 125 -6.44 23.37 21.78
C GLN A 125 -7.54 24.43 21.66
N HIS A 126 -8.67 24.04 21.08
CA HIS A 126 -9.82 24.90 20.89
C HIS A 126 -11.00 24.39 21.73
N VAL A 127 -11.48 25.21 22.66
CA VAL A 127 -12.67 24.93 23.46
C VAL A 127 -13.80 25.85 23.01
N PHE A 128 -14.91 25.26 22.58
CA PHE A 128 -16.05 26.00 22.03
C PHE A 128 -17.09 26.25 23.13
N GLU A 129 -17.46 27.51 23.33
CA GLU A 129 -18.38 27.94 24.39
C GLU A 129 -19.29 29.08 23.88
N ASN A 130 -20.61 28.83 23.77
CA ASN A 130 -21.63 29.87 23.53
C ASN A 130 -21.26 30.91 22.44
N GLY A 131 -20.89 30.45 21.24
CA GLY A 131 -20.54 31.35 20.12
C GLY A 131 -19.13 31.93 20.18
N ALA A 132 -18.30 31.52 21.14
CA ALA A 132 -16.90 31.87 21.24
C ALA A 132 -16.00 30.63 21.21
N VAL A 133 -14.72 30.86 20.90
CA VAL A 133 -13.67 29.84 20.97
C VAL A 133 -12.58 30.32 21.92
N GLN A 134 -12.34 29.56 22.97
CA GLN A 134 -11.18 29.71 23.81
C GLN A 134 -10.01 28.98 23.15
N VAL A 135 -8.99 29.74 22.77
CA VAL A 135 -7.73 29.20 22.23
C VAL A 135 -6.78 29.03 23.40
N GLN A 136 -6.32 27.80 23.63
CA GLN A 136 -5.35 27.46 24.65
C GLN A 136 -4.10 26.93 23.96
N ILE A 137 -2.95 27.54 24.26
CA ILE A 137 -1.66 27.15 23.71
C ILE A 137 -0.78 26.62 24.83
N ARG A 138 -0.13 25.48 24.58
CA ARG A 138 0.98 24.97 25.37
C ARG A 138 2.21 24.91 24.48
N THR A 139 3.33 25.44 24.95
CA THR A 139 4.62 25.38 24.27
C THR A 139 5.74 25.45 25.31
N GLN A 140 6.99 25.36 24.86
CA GLN A 140 8.17 25.57 25.70
C GLN A 140 9.00 26.71 25.13
N VAL A 141 9.49 27.57 26.03
CA VAL A 141 10.57 28.51 25.71
C VAL A 141 11.88 27.86 26.11
N ARG A 142 12.83 27.79 25.17
CA ARG A 142 14.10 27.08 25.38
C ARG A 142 15.27 28.01 25.19
N ARG A 143 16.26 27.83 26.05
CA ARG A 143 17.61 28.36 25.85
C ARG A 143 18.42 27.37 25.03
N SER A 144 19.17 27.89 24.06
CA SER A 144 20.12 27.10 23.29
C SER A 144 21.08 26.34 24.19
N ARG A 145 21.36 25.08 23.81
CA ARG A 145 22.38 24.25 24.44
C ARG A 145 23.75 24.39 23.76
N THR A 146 23.78 24.98 22.57
CA THR A 146 24.97 25.05 21.72
C THR A 146 25.62 26.45 21.75
N LEU A 147 24.94 27.43 22.36
CA LEU A 147 25.41 28.79 22.54
C LEU A 147 25.72 29.09 24.01
N ALA A 148 26.44 30.19 24.24
CA ALA A 148 26.69 30.69 25.60
C ALA A 148 25.37 31.06 26.30
N PRO A 149 25.26 30.85 27.64
CA PRO A 149 24.03 31.17 28.36
C PRO A 149 23.66 32.66 28.24
N GLU A 150 22.46 32.95 27.75
CA GLU A 150 21.92 34.30 27.67
C GLU A 150 20.99 34.61 28.87
N SER A 151 20.89 35.89 29.25
CA SER A 151 20.00 36.30 30.33
C SER A 151 18.54 36.06 29.95
N VAL A 152 17.76 35.50 30.88
CA VAL A 152 16.32 35.27 30.73
C VAL A 152 15.48 36.34 31.45
N SER A 153 16.12 37.35 32.02
CA SER A 153 15.42 38.45 32.70
C SER A 153 14.61 39.28 31.71
N GLY A 154 13.39 39.67 32.08
CA GLY A 154 12.57 40.59 31.30
C GLY A 154 11.92 39.98 30.05
N LEU A 155 11.84 38.65 29.99
CA LEU A 155 11.11 37.93 28.93
C LEU A 155 9.60 37.97 29.18
N ILE A 156 8.86 38.29 28.12
CA ILE A 156 7.40 38.35 28.11
C ILE A 156 6.90 37.64 26.85
N ALA A 157 5.93 36.73 27.02
CA ALA A 157 5.24 36.08 25.92
C ALA A 157 3.79 36.56 25.79
N GLU A 158 3.33 36.74 24.56
CA GLU A 158 1.94 37.11 24.24
C GLU A 158 1.44 36.26 23.07
N LEU A 159 0.21 35.76 23.18
CA LEU A 159 -0.51 35.08 22.11
C LEU A 159 -1.42 36.08 21.41
N GLU A 160 -1.34 36.15 20.09
CA GLU A 160 -2.25 36.90 19.23
C GLU A 160 -2.97 35.95 18.26
N VAL A 161 -4.23 36.25 17.95
CA VAL A 161 -4.99 35.56 16.92
C VAL A 161 -5.33 36.55 15.82
N TRP A 162 -4.97 36.21 14.59
CA TRP A 162 -5.18 37.03 13.41
C TRP A 162 -6.11 36.33 12.42
N ASP A 163 -7.10 37.02 11.90
CA ASP A 163 -7.86 36.55 10.73
C ASP A 163 -6.91 36.48 9.53
N ALA A 164 -6.70 35.29 8.97
CA ALA A 164 -5.66 35.08 7.95
C ALA A 164 -6.01 35.78 6.63
N GLN A 165 -7.30 35.91 6.30
CA GLN A 165 -7.75 36.53 5.06
C GLN A 165 -7.73 38.06 5.15
N ARG A 166 -8.16 38.61 6.30
CA ARG A 166 -8.26 40.05 6.52
C ARG A 166 -6.97 40.67 7.05
N SER A 167 -6.05 39.85 7.56
CA SER A 167 -4.83 40.31 8.25
C SER A 167 -5.14 41.25 9.42
N VAL A 168 -6.20 40.95 10.18
CA VAL A 168 -6.64 41.75 11.35
C VAL A 168 -6.51 40.93 12.62
N ARG A 169 -5.92 41.52 13.67
CA ARG A 169 -5.87 40.91 15.01
C ARG A 169 -7.27 40.89 15.63
N VAL A 170 -7.78 39.69 15.91
CA VAL A 170 -9.14 39.47 16.45
C VAL A 170 -9.15 39.15 17.95
N ALA A 171 -8.03 38.68 18.50
CA ALA A 171 -7.87 38.41 19.93
C ALA A 171 -6.39 38.48 20.34
N ALA A 172 -6.14 38.68 21.63
CA ALA A 172 -4.82 38.58 22.24
C ALA A 172 -4.94 38.08 23.69
N SER A 173 -3.90 37.42 24.20
CA SER A 173 -3.79 37.07 25.62
C SER A 173 -3.26 38.24 26.44
N THR A 174 -3.35 38.15 27.77
CA THR A 174 -2.55 39.00 28.64
C THR A 174 -1.05 38.67 28.46
N PRO A 175 -0.15 39.66 28.34
CA PRO A 175 1.28 39.40 28.31
C PRO A 175 1.75 38.70 29.59
N THR A 176 2.51 37.62 29.45
CA THR A 176 2.94 36.77 30.57
C THR A 176 4.45 36.84 30.74
N ALA A 177 4.91 37.29 31.90
CA ALA A 177 6.33 37.34 32.23
C ALA A 177 6.87 35.95 32.57
N LEU A 178 8.03 35.60 32.02
CA LEU A 178 8.67 34.29 32.22
C LEU A 178 9.65 34.36 33.39
N SER A 179 9.31 33.76 34.52
CA SER A 179 10.09 33.86 35.77
C SER A 179 10.65 32.53 36.28
N THR A 180 10.01 31.39 35.96
CA THR A 180 10.33 30.07 36.51
C THR A 180 11.00 29.15 35.49
N TRP A 181 12.33 29.05 35.51
CA TRP A 181 13.08 28.21 34.57
C TRP A 181 13.49 26.88 35.20
N GLN A 182 13.33 25.79 34.45
CA GLN A 182 13.89 24.47 34.76
C GLN A 182 15.11 24.25 33.86
N GLU A 183 16.30 24.49 34.39
CA GLU A 183 17.56 24.47 33.62
C GLU A 183 17.50 25.42 32.40
N ASN A 184 17.36 24.86 31.19
CA ASN A 184 17.35 25.57 29.92
C ASN A 184 15.94 25.63 29.29
N ARG A 185 14.86 25.37 30.04
CA ARG A 185 13.47 25.43 29.53
C ARG A 185 12.50 26.11 30.49
N HIS A 186 11.44 26.67 29.93
CA HIS A 186 10.27 27.19 30.64
C HIS A 186 9.00 26.70 29.93
N ASP A 187 8.11 26.03 30.67
CA ASP A 187 6.82 25.61 30.14
C ASP A 187 5.88 26.82 30.09
N LEU A 188 5.35 27.12 28.89
CA LEU A 188 4.52 28.29 28.62
C LEU A 188 3.09 27.84 28.30
N ALA A 189 2.13 28.40 29.03
CA ALA A 189 0.71 28.26 28.76
C ALA A 189 0.09 29.64 28.54
N LEU A 190 -0.53 29.84 27.38
CA LEU A 190 -1.21 31.09 27.02
C LEU A 190 -2.64 30.78 26.60
N GLN A 191 -3.54 31.72 26.81
CA GLN A 191 -4.92 31.58 26.35
C GLN A 191 -5.55 32.93 26.00
N CYS A 192 -6.44 32.90 25.02
CA CYS A 192 -7.27 34.04 24.65
C CYS A 192 -8.62 33.58 24.12
N LYS A 193 -9.59 34.50 24.09
CA LYS A 193 -10.95 34.22 23.63
C LYS A 193 -11.23 34.93 22.31
N VAL A 194 -11.67 34.18 21.31
CA VAL A 194 -12.16 34.71 20.02
C VAL A 194 -13.68 34.71 20.06
N LEU A 195 -14.31 35.87 19.85
CA LEU A 195 -15.76 36.03 19.87
C LEU A 195 -16.33 35.87 18.46
N ASN A 196 -17.40 35.07 18.32
CA ASN A 196 -18.12 34.82 17.06
C ASN A 196 -17.18 34.51 15.86
N PRO A 197 -16.26 33.54 15.97
CA PRO A 197 -15.39 33.21 14.86
C PRO A 197 -16.17 32.59 13.71
N ASN A 198 -15.76 32.90 12.47
CA ASN A 198 -16.12 32.09 11.31
C ASN A 198 -15.52 30.68 11.49
N LEU A 199 -16.36 29.66 11.39
CA LEU A 199 -15.93 28.27 11.54
C LEU A 199 -15.40 27.72 10.22
N TRP A 200 -14.39 26.86 10.31
CA TRP A 200 -13.84 26.12 9.19
C TRP A 200 -14.79 24.99 8.78
N SER A 201 -15.03 24.86 7.48
CA SER A 201 -15.75 23.75 6.87
C SER A 201 -15.35 23.65 5.38
N PRO A 202 -15.64 22.53 4.70
CA PRO A 202 -15.40 22.42 3.26
C PRO A 202 -16.04 23.52 2.40
N ALA A 203 -17.21 24.02 2.80
CA ALA A 203 -17.92 25.08 2.10
C ALA A 203 -17.41 26.50 2.47
N SER A 204 -16.76 26.63 3.63
CA SER A 204 -16.25 27.90 4.15
C SER A 204 -14.95 27.64 4.94
N PRO A 205 -13.80 27.52 4.26
CA PRO A 205 -12.51 27.23 4.89
C PRO A 205 -11.92 28.48 5.57
N ALA A 206 -12.57 28.96 6.62
CA ALA A 206 -12.11 30.11 7.40
C ALA A 206 -10.84 29.75 8.21
N LEU A 207 -9.78 30.54 8.04
CA LEU A 207 -8.46 30.31 8.66
C LEU A 207 -8.01 31.51 9.50
N TYR A 208 -7.24 31.21 10.54
CA TYR A 208 -6.65 32.16 11.46
C TYR A 208 -5.17 31.83 11.65
N ASN A 209 -4.38 32.82 12.03
CA ASN A 209 -3.00 32.63 12.44
C ASN A 209 -2.87 32.84 13.94
N LEU A 210 -2.35 31.83 14.63
CA LEU A 210 -1.90 31.91 16.01
C LEU A 210 -0.46 32.40 15.98
N ARG A 211 -0.21 33.57 16.60
CA ARG A 211 1.13 34.16 16.69
C ARG A 211 1.52 34.24 18.16
N VAL A 212 2.59 33.56 18.54
CA VAL A 212 3.21 33.73 19.87
C VAL A 212 4.44 34.60 19.70
N VAL A 213 4.45 35.74 20.37
CA VAL A 213 5.56 36.71 20.32
C VAL A 213 6.31 36.66 21.65
N LEU A 214 7.61 36.37 21.58
CA LEU A 214 8.52 36.43 22.72
C LEU A 214 9.31 37.74 22.66
N THR A 215 9.17 38.57 23.69
CA THR A 215 9.90 39.84 23.79
C THR A 215 10.81 39.86 25.00
N GLN A 216 11.96 40.52 24.86
CA GLN A 216 12.86 40.84 25.97
C GLN A 216 13.13 42.34 25.96
N ASN A 217 12.86 43.02 27.07
CA ASN A 217 13.08 44.47 27.19
C ASN A 217 12.44 45.27 26.03
N LYS A 218 11.21 44.87 25.62
CA LYS A 218 10.43 45.43 24.49
C LYS A 218 10.98 45.17 23.09
N LYS A 219 11.99 44.30 22.93
CA LYS A 219 12.46 43.84 21.61
C LYS A 219 11.97 42.42 21.37
N VAL A 220 11.51 42.13 20.16
CA VAL A 220 11.17 40.75 19.77
C VAL A 220 12.45 39.93 19.72
N VAL A 221 12.45 38.81 20.45
CA VAL A 221 13.54 37.82 20.46
C VAL A 221 13.22 36.70 19.50
N ASP A 222 11.98 36.23 19.55
CA ASP A 222 11.48 35.17 18.68
C ASP A 222 9.97 35.33 18.46
N GLU A 223 9.47 34.80 17.35
CA GLU A 223 8.03 34.72 17.10
C GLU A 223 7.69 33.45 16.31
N LEU A 224 6.58 32.82 16.67
CA LEU A 224 6.10 31.61 16.02
C LEU A 224 4.70 31.83 15.48
N TRP A 225 4.51 31.54 14.20
CA TRP A 225 3.24 31.63 13.49
C TRP A 225 2.73 30.23 13.14
N GLN A 226 1.47 29.94 13.47
CA GLN A 226 0.81 28.69 13.14
C GLN A 226 -0.59 28.97 12.60
N GLU A 227 -0.84 28.58 11.34
CA GLU A 227 -2.17 28.64 10.73
C GLU A 227 -3.10 27.60 11.37
N THR A 228 -4.37 27.94 11.56
CA THR A 228 -5.37 27.07 12.19
C THR A 228 -6.77 27.39 11.68
N GLY A 229 -7.73 26.50 11.96
CA GLY A 229 -9.15 26.69 11.67
C GLY A 229 -10.02 26.21 12.82
N PHE A 230 -11.06 26.98 13.16
CA PHE A 230 -11.97 26.61 14.24
C PHE A 230 -13.09 25.73 13.70
N ARG A 231 -13.08 24.44 14.05
CA ARG A 231 -14.18 23.52 13.75
C ARG A 231 -14.36 22.47 14.83
N GLN A 232 -15.58 21.93 14.92
CA GLN A 232 -15.89 20.78 15.77
C GLN A 232 -16.29 19.61 14.89
N PHE A 233 -15.68 18.45 15.11
CA PHE A 233 -16.10 17.22 14.47
C PHE A 233 -16.36 16.16 15.52
N THR A 234 -17.56 15.60 15.49
CA THR A 234 -17.98 14.60 16.46
C THR A 234 -18.58 13.39 15.74
N ILE A 235 -18.43 12.24 16.39
CA ILE A 235 -19.06 10.99 15.99
C ILE A 235 -20.15 10.72 17.03
N THR A 236 -21.41 10.72 16.60
CA THR A 236 -22.55 10.45 17.50
C THR A 236 -23.28 9.21 17.01
N GLY A 237 -23.02 8.07 17.67
CA GLY A 237 -23.41 6.77 17.15
C GLY A 237 -22.76 6.54 15.78
N LYS A 238 -23.57 6.46 14.72
CA LYS A 238 -23.07 6.23 13.36
C LYS A 238 -22.94 7.51 12.55
N GLU A 239 -23.41 8.64 13.04
CA GLU A 239 -23.41 9.88 12.28
C GLU A 239 -22.13 10.66 12.54
N PHE A 240 -21.53 11.16 11.45
CA PHE A 240 -20.54 12.22 11.54
C PHE A 240 -21.25 13.57 11.64
N ARG A 241 -20.74 14.45 12.48
CA ARG A 241 -21.23 15.83 12.60
C ARG A 241 -20.09 16.81 12.48
N LEU A 242 -20.28 17.85 11.67
CA LEU A 242 -19.37 18.98 11.50
C LEU A 242 -20.06 20.25 11.99
N ASN A 243 -19.49 20.90 12.99
CA ASN A 243 -20.03 22.12 13.59
C ASN A 243 -21.49 21.97 14.05
N GLY A 244 -21.85 20.78 14.54
CA GLY A 244 -23.20 20.43 15.02
C GLY A 244 -24.10 19.76 13.96
N GLU A 245 -23.83 19.96 12.68
CA GLU A 245 -24.67 19.50 11.57
C GLU A 245 -24.23 18.12 11.02
N PRO A 246 -25.17 17.26 10.57
CA PRO A 246 -24.83 16.00 9.91
C PRO A 246 -23.88 16.19 8.73
N PHE A 247 -22.87 15.34 8.63
CA PHE A 247 -21.83 15.43 7.61
C PHE A 247 -21.62 14.07 6.95
N ILE A 248 -21.55 14.05 5.60
CA ILE A 248 -21.32 12.82 4.83
C ILE A 248 -19.92 12.89 4.24
N LEU A 249 -19.11 11.86 4.50
CA LEU A 249 -17.78 11.75 3.91
C LEU A 249 -17.89 11.23 2.47
N ARG A 250 -17.45 12.05 1.51
CA ARG A 250 -17.35 11.71 0.09
C ARG A 250 -15.86 11.67 -0.24
N GLY A 251 -15.29 10.49 0.01
CA GLY A 251 -13.86 10.26 0.03
C GLY A 251 -13.30 9.71 -1.27
N VAL A 252 -12.05 10.06 -1.56
CA VAL A 252 -11.24 9.41 -2.59
C VAL A 252 -9.84 9.15 -2.04
N ASP A 253 -9.29 7.97 -2.35
CA ASP A 253 -7.91 7.65 -2.02
C ASP A 253 -6.94 8.30 -3.02
N TRP A 254 -5.71 8.51 -2.58
CA TRP A 254 -4.62 8.93 -3.43
C TRP A 254 -3.29 8.41 -2.90
N PHE A 255 -2.37 8.15 -3.83
CA PHE A 255 -0.96 7.87 -3.55
C PHE A 255 -0.13 8.99 -4.16
N GLU A 256 0.92 9.42 -3.46
CA GLU A 256 1.96 10.32 -3.93
C GLU A 256 2.79 9.70 -5.05
N ASP A 257 2.16 9.61 -6.22
CA ASP A 257 2.77 9.16 -7.46
C ASP A 257 2.31 10.09 -8.57
N TYR A 258 3.26 10.80 -9.19
CA TYR A 258 2.98 11.74 -10.26
C TYR A 258 3.37 11.13 -11.60
N GLY A 259 2.49 10.27 -12.09
CA GLY A 259 2.63 9.58 -13.37
C GLY A 259 3.86 8.67 -13.44
N GLN A 260 4.28 8.29 -14.64
CA GLN A 260 5.38 7.32 -14.80
C GLN A 260 6.77 7.85 -14.43
N GLN A 261 6.93 9.15 -14.12
CA GLN A 261 8.23 9.81 -14.17
C GLN A 261 8.85 10.14 -12.80
N THR A 262 8.08 10.31 -11.73
CA THR A 262 8.66 10.73 -10.44
C THR A 262 7.75 10.53 -9.22
N VAL A 263 8.36 10.27 -8.06
CA VAL A 263 7.74 10.34 -6.72
C VAL A 263 8.01 11.68 -6.01
N LEU A 264 8.81 12.54 -6.64
CA LEU A 264 9.11 13.89 -6.16
C LEU A 264 7.97 14.80 -6.61
N LEU A 265 7.14 15.20 -5.66
CA LEU A 265 6.03 16.12 -5.89
C LEU A 265 6.50 17.55 -5.77
N ASP A 266 6.05 18.39 -6.70
CA ASP A 266 6.17 19.83 -6.59
C ASP A 266 4.82 20.47 -6.22
N THR A 267 4.85 21.79 -6.02
CA THR A 267 3.65 22.57 -5.69
C THR A 267 2.56 22.45 -6.77
N ALA A 268 2.93 22.38 -8.05
CA ALA A 268 1.97 22.32 -9.15
C ALA A 268 1.25 20.96 -9.20
N ALA A 269 1.97 19.87 -8.94
CA ALA A 269 1.39 18.53 -8.83
C ALA A 269 0.37 18.46 -7.69
N LEU A 270 0.69 18.99 -6.52
CA LEU A 270 -0.24 19.04 -5.38
C LEU A 270 -1.47 19.91 -5.67
N GLN A 271 -1.28 21.08 -6.31
CA GLN A 271 -2.39 21.93 -6.74
C GLN A 271 -3.33 21.22 -7.73
N TYR A 272 -2.77 20.45 -8.67
CA TYR A 272 -3.56 19.64 -9.60
C TYR A 272 -4.43 18.61 -8.87
N VAL A 273 -3.86 17.92 -7.87
CA VAL A 273 -4.60 16.94 -7.04
C VAL A 273 -5.74 17.63 -6.31
N ILE A 274 -5.48 18.73 -5.61
CA ILE A 274 -6.49 19.51 -4.89
C ILE A 274 -7.63 19.97 -5.81
N ALA A 275 -7.29 20.57 -6.95
CA ALA A 275 -8.27 21.01 -7.93
C ALA A 275 -9.11 19.84 -8.48
N THR A 276 -8.48 18.68 -8.68
CA THR A 276 -9.15 17.48 -9.18
C THR A 276 -10.14 16.91 -8.15
N VAL A 277 -9.77 16.87 -6.87
CA VAL A 277 -10.65 16.43 -5.77
C VAL A 277 -11.88 17.36 -5.67
N GLN A 278 -11.68 18.68 -5.71
CA GLN A 278 -12.78 19.65 -5.73
C GLN A 278 -13.68 19.46 -6.97
N GLN A 279 -13.07 19.24 -8.15
CA GLN A 279 -13.83 18.99 -9.37
C GLN A 279 -14.65 17.71 -9.28
N LEU A 280 -14.13 16.64 -8.67
CA LEU A 280 -14.85 15.40 -8.41
C LEU A 280 -16.05 15.60 -7.46
N GLY A 281 -16.10 16.71 -6.72
CA GLY A 281 -17.11 16.97 -5.68
C GLY A 281 -16.89 16.14 -4.41
N ALA A 282 -15.67 15.63 -4.21
CA ALA A 282 -15.25 14.97 -2.99
C ALA A 282 -14.89 16.02 -1.92
N ASN A 283 -15.12 15.69 -0.65
CA ASN A 283 -14.83 16.57 0.49
C ASN A 283 -13.79 15.96 1.45
N VAL A 284 -13.32 14.75 1.18
CA VAL A 284 -12.22 14.11 1.91
C VAL A 284 -11.24 13.47 0.92
N LEU A 285 -9.95 13.70 1.14
CA LEU A 285 -8.85 13.00 0.49
C LEU A 285 -8.20 12.07 1.51
N ARG A 286 -7.92 10.82 1.13
CA ARG A 286 -7.14 9.89 1.96
C ARG A 286 -5.80 9.61 1.30
N VAL A 287 -4.70 9.88 2.02
CA VAL A 287 -3.35 9.48 1.61
C VAL A 287 -3.04 8.15 2.25
N ALA A 288 -3.03 7.10 1.43
CA ALA A 288 -2.99 5.72 1.91
C ALA A 288 -1.55 5.25 2.15
N GLY A 289 -1.31 4.74 3.37
CA GLY A 289 -0.09 4.04 3.75
C GLY A 289 1.14 4.90 4.09
N TYR A 290 1.05 6.22 4.17
CA TYR A 290 2.15 7.06 4.68
C TYR A 290 1.70 8.49 5.02
N GLN A 291 2.52 9.18 5.80
CA GLN A 291 2.38 10.61 6.05
C GLN A 291 2.55 11.39 4.72
N PRO A 292 1.64 12.31 4.35
CA PRO A 292 1.69 13.05 3.10
C PRO A 292 2.80 14.10 3.05
N HIS A 293 2.99 14.71 1.89
CA HIS A 293 3.87 15.84 1.64
C HIS A 293 3.45 16.98 2.57
N PRO A 294 4.39 17.66 3.25
CA PRO A 294 4.08 18.67 4.26
C PRO A 294 3.25 19.85 3.74
N LEU A 295 3.28 20.11 2.43
CA LEU A 295 2.44 21.13 1.79
C LEU A 295 0.98 20.70 1.59
N LEU A 296 0.68 19.40 1.52
CA LEU A 296 -0.66 18.92 1.21
C LEU A 296 -1.68 19.28 2.31
N PRO A 297 -1.43 19.07 3.62
CA PRO A 297 -2.37 19.48 4.66
C PRO A 297 -2.70 20.98 4.61
N ALA A 298 -1.70 21.86 4.46
CA ALA A 298 -1.90 23.31 4.32
C ALA A 298 -2.70 23.69 3.07
N MET A 299 -2.55 22.96 1.96
CA MET A 299 -3.39 23.16 0.78
C MET A 299 -4.83 22.69 1.00
N CYS A 300 -5.01 21.56 1.68
CA CYS A 300 -6.32 21.04 2.08
C CYS A 300 -7.07 21.99 3.02
N ASP A 301 -6.37 22.59 3.99
CA ASP A 301 -6.91 23.62 4.89
C ASP A 301 -7.54 24.77 4.12
N ARG A 302 -6.81 25.31 3.14
CA ARG A 302 -7.25 26.47 2.32
C ARG A 302 -8.31 26.08 1.30
N ALA A 303 -8.26 24.86 0.77
CA ALA A 303 -9.18 24.37 -0.25
C ALA A 303 -10.50 23.85 0.33
N GLY A 304 -10.61 23.69 1.65
CA GLY A 304 -11.79 23.10 2.28
C GLY A 304 -11.93 21.61 1.98
N ILE A 305 -10.82 20.86 2.00
CA ILE A 305 -10.82 19.41 1.80
C ILE A 305 -10.34 18.76 3.08
N PHE A 306 -11.10 17.83 3.65
CA PHE A 306 -10.58 17.03 4.77
C PHE A 306 -9.51 16.06 4.30
N LEU A 307 -8.60 15.70 5.21
CA LEU A 307 -7.51 14.79 4.97
C LEU A 307 -7.57 13.63 5.95
N LEU A 308 -7.45 12.40 5.44
CA LEU A 308 -7.14 11.22 6.22
C LEU A 308 -5.69 10.82 5.95
N GLU A 309 -4.91 10.72 7.02
CA GLU A 309 -3.51 10.29 6.97
C GLU A 309 -3.37 8.92 7.62
N GLU A 310 -2.53 8.06 7.05
CA GLU A 310 -2.45 6.66 7.45
C GLU A 310 -1.02 6.22 7.73
N LEU A 311 -0.84 5.37 8.74
CA LEU A 311 0.44 4.72 8.99
C LEU A 311 0.77 3.69 7.90
N PRO A 312 2.05 3.37 7.63
CA PRO A 312 2.48 2.36 6.66
C PRO A 312 2.21 0.91 7.08
N LEU A 313 1.09 0.66 7.77
CA LEU A 313 0.64 -0.66 8.21
C LEU A 313 -0.26 -1.26 7.13
N TYR A 314 0.37 -1.72 6.05
CA TYR A 314 -0.31 -2.10 4.80
C TYR A 314 -0.27 -3.63 4.60
N TYR A 315 -1.43 -4.30 4.64
CA TYR A 315 -1.62 -5.75 4.46
C TYR A 315 -0.78 -6.62 5.41
N LEU A 316 -0.66 -6.20 6.67
CA LEU A 316 0.12 -6.94 7.66
C LEU A 316 -0.61 -8.19 8.16
N THR A 317 0.18 -9.19 8.53
CA THR A 317 -0.27 -10.43 9.16
C THR A 317 0.29 -10.56 10.57
N ASP A 318 -0.22 -11.50 11.36
CA ASP A 318 0.33 -11.91 12.66
C ASP A 318 1.87 -12.05 12.71
N ALA A 319 2.51 -12.45 11.60
CA ALA A 319 3.96 -12.58 11.55
C ALA A 319 4.69 -11.24 11.73
N HIS A 320 4.07 -10.13 11.32
CA HIS A 320 4.61 -8.78 11.48
C HIS A 320 4.45 -8.29 12.91
N PHE A 321 3.25 -8.48 13.49
CA PHE A 321 2.94 -8.07 14.86
C PHE A 321 3.81 -8.78 15.91
N LYS A 322 4.31 -9.99 15.61
CA LYS A 322 5.22 -10.75 16.48
C LYS A 322 6.67 -10.27 16.45
N GLN A 323 7.03 -9.33 15.57
CA GLN A 323 8.41 -8.85 15.47
C GLN A 323 8.73 -7.88 16.61
N ALA A 324 9.85 -8.11 17.29
CA ALA A 324 10.25 -7.32 18.46
C ALA A 324 10.36 -5.80 18.19
N ARG A 325 10.66 -5.41 16.95
CA ARG A 325 10.79 -4.00 16.54
C ARG A 325 9.50 -3.37 16.01
N PHE A 326 8.46 -4.16 15.76
CA PHE A 326 7.22 -3.65 15.15
C PHE A 326 6.61 -2.53 15.98
N ALA A 327 6.36 -2.79 17.27
CA ALA A 327 5.73 -1.85 18.18
C ALA A 327 6.49 -0.51 18.25
N GLN A 328 7.82 -0.59 18.39
CA GLN A 328 8.69 0.57 18.50
C GLN A 328 8.64 1.43 17.24
N LEU A 329 8.75 0.82 16.06
CA LEU A 329 8.74 1.54 14.80
C LEU A 329 7.34 2.11 14.49
N ALA A 330 6.27 1.34 14.69
CA ALA A 330 4.91 1.82 14.46
C ALA A 330 4.55 3.01 15.36
N GLN A 331 4.94 2.96 16.65
CA GLN A 331 4.72 4.06 17.59
C GLN A 331 5.58 5.29 17.26
N LEU A 332 6.82 5.11 16.80
CA LEU A 332 7.67 6.21 16.33
C LEU A 332 7.00 6.93 15.16
N LEU A 333 6.64 6.18 14.11
CA LEU A 333 6.01 6.75 12.91
C LEU A 333 4.66 7.40 13.23
N ALA A 334 3.90 6.86 14.18
CA ALA A 334 2.67 7.48 14.65
C ALA A 334 2.91 8.83 15.32
N ARG A 335 3.89 8.92 16.22
CA ARG A 335 4.25 10.17 16.89
C ARG A 335 4.76 11.20 15.88
N GLU A 336 5.63 10.81 14.95
CA GLU A 336 6.16 11.70 13.91
C GLU A 336 5.06 12.18 12.95
N THR A 337 4.10 11.30 12.61
CA THR A 337 2.98 11.65 11.74
C THR A 337 2.07 12.68 12.42
N GLN A 338 1.56 12.34 13.61
CA GLN A 338 0.59 13.14 14.32
C GLN A 338 1.17 14.47 14.82
N SER A 339 2.41 14.47 15.34
CA SER A 339 3.03 15.69 15.86
C SER A 339 3.21 16.77 14.79
N ARG A 340 3.51 16.38 13.55
CA ARG A 340 3.63 17.31 12.42
C ARG A 340 2.28 17.93 12.08
N ASP A 341 1.27 17.10 11.86
CA ASP A 341 0.07 17.54 11.11
C ASP A 341 -1.16 17.81 11.99
N ARG A 342 -1.14 17.50 13.30
CA ARG A 342 -2.27 17.71 14.22
C ARG A 342 -2.76 19.15 14.35
N HIS A 343 -1.99 20.14 13.88
CA HIS A 343 -2.42 21.53 13.92
C HIS A 343 -3.34 21.90 12.74
N HIS A 344 -3.31 21.15 11.64
CA HIS A 344 -4.11 21.41 10.46
C HIS A 344 -5.60 21.14 10.72
N PRO A 345 -6.52 22.12 10.50
CA PRO A 345 -7.95 21.89 10.61
C PRO A 345 -8.48 20.83 9.64
N SER A 346 -7.85 20.67 8.47
CA SER A 346 -8.22 19.68 7.45
C SER A 346 -7.95 18.25 7.88
N VAL A 347 -6.96 17.99 8.75
CA VAL A 347 -6.68 16.62 9.19
C VAL A 347 -7.86 16.14 10.03
N LEU A 348 -8.61 15.18 9.49
CA LEU A 348 -9.88 14.72 10.04
C LEU A 348 -9.67 13.55 11.01
N ALA A 349 -8.87 12.57 10.63
CA ALA A 349 -8.65 11.35 11.39
C ALA A 349 -7.35 10.65 10.98
N TRP A 350 -6.85 9.79 11.89
CA TRP A 350 -5.59 9.06 11.73
C TRP A 350 -5.84 7.57 11.48
N GLY A 351 -5.20 7.02 10.46
CA GLY A 351 -5.39 5.66 10.00
C GLY A 351 -4.41 4.69 10.67
N LEU A 352 -4.94 3.64 11.29
CA LEU A 352 -4.17 2.53 11.83
C LEU A 352 -3.58 1.63 10.74
N GLY A 353 -4.02 1.75 9.49
CA GLY A 353 -3.51 0.98 8.36
C GLY A 353 -4.59 0.49 7.41
N THR A 354 -4.15 -0.36 6.47
CA THR A 354 -4.99 -0.94 5.42
C THR A 354 -4.90 -2.45 5.42
N ALA A 355 -6.06 -3.11 5.38
CA ALA A 355 -6.26 -4.55 5.14
C ALA A 355 -5.33 -5.47 5.95
N SER A 356 -4.96 -5.04 7.16
CA SER A 356 -4.15 -5.83 8.06
C SER A 356 -5.03 -6.80 8.85
N ALA A 357 -4.49 -7.99 9.15
CA ALA A 357 -5.17 -9.09 9.82
C ALA A 357 -4.52 -9.42 11.17
N PRO A 358 -4.79 -8.64 12.24
CA PRO A 358 -4.34 -8.94 13.60
C PRO A 358 -5.23 -10.03 14.22
N LEU A 359 -5.01 -11.28 13.84
CA LEU A 359 -5.87 -12.42 14.19
C LEU A 359 -5.58 -12.97 15.61
N SER A 360 -4.33 -12.93 16.07
CA SER A 360 -3.99 -13.38 17.43
C SER A 360 -4.23 -12.32 18.50
N ALA A 361 -4.40 -12.79 19.74
CA ALA A 361 -4.49 -11.93 20.93
C ALA A 361 -3.25 -11.02 21.09
N ALA A 362 -2.07 -11.52 20.75
CA ALA A 362 -0.84 -10.71 20.78
C ALA A 362 -0.90 -9.57 19.76
N ALA A 363 -1.34 -9.84 18.52
CA ALA A 363 -1.49 -8.78 17.51
C ALA A 363 -2.55 -7.74 17.92
N GLN A 364 -3.66 -8.18 18.52
CA GLN A 364 -4.69 -7.29 19.08
C GLN A 364 -4.13 -6.39 20.19
N GLN A 365 -3.29 -6.93 21.07
CA GLN A 365 -2.63 -6.16 22.13
C GLN A 365 -1.68 -5.10 21.57
N GLU A 366 -0.90 -5.43 20.54
CA GLU A 366 0.00 -4.48 19.87
C GLU A 366 -0.78 -3.32 19.21
N ILE A 367 -1.88 -3.64 18.53
CA ILE A 367 -2.76 -2.61 17.95
C ILE A 367 -3.40 -1.74 19.04
N SER A 368 -3.85 -2.32 20.15
CA SER A 368 -4.35 -1.54 21.29
C SER A 368 -3.29 -0.59 21.85
N ALA A 369 -2.06 -1.07 22.04
CA ALA A 369 -0.96 -0.23 22.53
C ALA A 369 -0.67 0.92 21.56
N LEU A 370 -0.65 0.66 20.25
CA LEU A 370 -0.50 1.68 19.23
C LEU A 370 -1.64 2.70 19.27
N ALA A 371 -2.90 2.25 19.32
CA ALA A 371 -4.07 3.12 19.39
C ALA A 371 -4.08 3.98 20.66
N THR A 372 -3.65 3.44 21.80
CA THR A 372 -3.45 4.22 23.04
C THR A 372 -2.40 5.31 22.85
N VAL A 373 -1.26 4.99 22.25
CA VAL A 373 -0.21 5.98 21.96
C VAL A 373 -0.74 7.07 21.04
N MET A 374 -1.46 6.71 19.97
CA MET A 374 -2.02 7.68 19.03
C MET A 374 -3.03 8.62 19.70
N ARG A 375 -3.90 8.11 20.58
CA ARG A 375 -4.86 8.91 21.35
C ARG A 375 -4.21 9.82 22.39
N GLN A 376 -3.02 9.47 22.88
CA GLN A 376 -2.26 10.33 23.80
C GLN A 376 -1.63 11.52 23.06
N VAL A 377 -1.28 11.37 21.78
CA VAL A 377 -0.65 12.43 20.98
C VAL A 377 -1.69 13.40 20.43
N ASP A 378 -2.83 12.87 19.97
CA ASP A 378 -3.91 13.67 19.39
C ASP A 378 -5.28 13.00 19.61
N SER A 379 -6.32 13.80 19.84
CA SER A 379 -7.66 13.33 20.17
C SER A 379 -8.59 13.14 18.98
N ARG A 380 -8.12 13.39 17.75
CA ARG A 380 -8.92 13.14 16.55
C ARG A 380 -9.26 11.66 16.41
N PRO A 381 -10.36 11.33 15.71
CA PRO A 381 -10.75 9.95 15.48
C PRO A 381 -9.64 9.10 14.85
N LEU A 382 -9.61 7.84 15.23
CA LEU A 382 -8.83 6.80 14.57
C LEU A 382 -9.72 6.05 13.59
N TYR A 383 -9.15 5.64 12.45
CA TYR A 383 -9.85 4.79 11.49
C TYR A 383 -8.99 3.63 11.01
N VAL A 384 -9.60 2.66 10.35
CA VAL A 384 -8.89 1.59 9.66
C VAL A 384 -9.61 1.19 8.39
N THR A 385 -8.85 0.76 7.39
CA THR A 385 -9.39 0.10 6.20
C THR A 385 -9.26 -1.40 6.38
N THR A 386 -10.36 -2.15 6.26
CA THR A 386 -10.39 -3.59 6.57
C THR A 386 -11.32 -4.36 5.65
N GLN A 387 -11.13 -5.68 5.59
CA GLN A 387 -12.03 -6.59 4.88
C GLN A 387 -13.29 -6.85 5.72
N VAL A 388 -14.39 -7.19 5.05
CA VAL A 388 -15.70 -7.41 5.68
C VAL A 388 -15.63 -8.51 6.76
N GLU A 389 -14.83 -9.55 6.53
CA GLU A 389 -14.62 -10.69 7.41
C GLU A 389 -13.89 -10.32 8.70
N TRP A 390 -13.10 -9.24 8.66
CA TRP A 390 -12.21 -8.83 9.76
C TRP A 390 -12.69 -7.59 10.51
N GLN A 391 -13.86 -7.03 10.14
CA GLN A 391 -14.37 -5.79 10.74
C GLN A 391 -14.41 -5.81 12.27
N ASN A 392 -14.79 -6.96 12.86
CA ASN A 392 -14.96 -7.10 14.31
C ASN A 392 -13.63 -7.01 15.08
N LEU A 393 -12.50 -7.27 14.42
CA LEU A 393 -11.16 -7.20 15.02
C LEU A 393 -10.73 -5.76 15.32
N TRP A 394 -11.41 -4.78 14.74
CA TRP A 394 -11.02 -3.37 14.79
C TRP A 394 -11.93 -2.50 15.65
N LEU A 395 -13.11 -3.00 16.02
CA LEU A 395 -14.08 -2.30 16.86
C LEU A 395 -13.48 -1.73 18.16
N PRO A 396 -12.55 -2.40 18.87
CA PRO A 396 -11.99 -1.85 20.11
C PRO A 396 -10.99 -0.71 19.89
N HIS A 397 -10.46 -0.55 18.67
CA HIS A 397 -9.29 0.27 18.41
C HIS A 397 -9.60 1.51 17.57
N ALA A 398 -10.56 1.42 16.63
CA ALA A 398 -10.92 2.49 15.71
C ALA A 398 -12.28 3.13 16.04
N ASP A 399 -12.43 4.40 15.70
CA ASP A 399 -13.66 5.18 15.89
C ASP A 399 -14.59 5.13 14.66
N PHE A 400 -14.07 4.80 13.48
CA PHE A 400 -14.84 4.37 12.30
C PHE A 400 -14.03 3.42 11.40
N VAL A 401 -14.69 2.66 10.51
CA VAL A 401 -14.02 1.74 9.58
C VAL A 401 -14.41 1.98 8.12
N LEU A 402 -13.45 1.72 7.23
CA LEU A 402 -13.63 1.64 5.78
C LEU A 402 -13.64 0.15 5.38
N LEU A 403 -14.78 -0.35 4.87
CA LEU A 403 -14.90 -1.75 4.45
C LEU A 403 -14.56 -1.91 2.98
N GLU A 404 -13.43 -2.58 2.71
CA GLU A 404 -12.98 -2.88 1.35
C GLU A 404 -13.99 -3.77 0.61
N TRP A 405 -14.41 -3.31 -0.57
CA TRP A 405 -15.31 -4.03 -1.44
C TRP A 405 -14.82 -4.05 -2.89
N ARG A 406 -14.76 -5.24 -3.49
CA ARG A 406 -14.19 -5.44 -4.84
C ARG A 406 -15.27 -5.78 -5.87
N ALA A 407 -15.05 -5.36 -7.11
CA ALA A 407 -16.03 -5.44 -8.22
C ALA A 407 -16.59 -6.84 -8.56
N ALA A 408 -15.87 -7.91 -8.24
CA ALA A 408 -16.31 -9.28 -8.53
C ALA A 408 -17.52 -9.76 -7.68
N ALA A 409 -17.89 -9.04 -6.62
CA ALA A 409 -18.93 -9.46 -5.66
C ALA A 409 -20.21 -8.59 -5.73
N SER A 410 -21.38 -9.18 -5.42
CA SER A 410 -22.67 -8.46 -5.44
C SER A 410 -22.71 -7.34 -4.41
N THR A 411 -23.11 -6.13 -4.82
CA THR A 411 -23.29 -4.97 -3.94
C THR A 411 -24.21 -5.25 -2.74
N ASP A 412 -25.13 -6.20 -2.86
CA ASP A 412 -26.09 -6.56 -1.80
C ASP A 412 -25.41 -7.09 -0.54
N ALA A 413 -24.32 -7.85 -0.69
CA ALA A 413 -23.59 -8.42 0.44
C ALA A 413 -22.83 -7.34 1.23
N LEU A 414 -22.29 -6.32 0.56
CA LEU A 414 -21.70 -5.16 1.26
C LEU A 414 -22.78 -4.34 1.97
N THR A 415 -23.89 -4.04 1.29
CA THR A 415 -25.00 -3.32 1.91
C THR A 415 -25.49 -4.07 3.14
N ALA A 416 -25.67 -5.39 3.05
CA ALA A 416 -26.01 -6.22 4.20
C ALA A 416 -24.92 -6.17 5.29
N ALA A 417 -23.64 -6.13 4.93
CA ALA A 417 -22.55 -5.98 5.90
C ALA A 417 -22.60 -4.61 6.61
N ILE A 418 -22.85 -3.50 5.90
CA ILE A 418 -23.01 -2.16 6.47
C ILE A 418 -24.27 -2.08 7.35
N GLU A 419 -25.35 -2.75 6.96
CA GLU A 419 -26.60 -2.84 7.72
C GLU A 419 -26.52 -3.82 8.92
N ALA A 420 -25.66 -4.82 8.85
CA ALA A 420 -25.38 -5.72 9.98
C ALA A 420 -24.41 -5.06 10.97
N ALA A 421 -23.36 -4.43 10.43
CA ALA A 421 -22.47 -3.55 11.17
C ALA A 421 -23.18 -2.26 11.61
N SER A 422 -24.42 -2.06 11.21
CA SER A 422 -25.32 -1.11 11.85
C SER A 422 -25.74 -1.53 13.27
N LYS A 423 -25.19 -2.60 13.84
CA LYS A 423 -25.34 -2.96 15.26
C LYS A 423 -23.99 -3.18 15.98
N PRO A 424 -23.02 -2.27 15.82
CA PRO A 424 -22.40 -1.63 16.98
C PRO A 424 -22.28 -0.10 16.79
N ALA A 425 -21.88 0.62 17.82
CA ALA A 425 -22.04 2.07 17.99
C ALA A 425 -21.16 2.99 17.11
N MET A 426 -20.51 2.50 16.03
CA MET A 426 -19.54 3.28 15.24
C MET A 426 -19.92 3.39 13.74
N PRO A 427 -19.50 4.45 13.03
CA PRO A 427 -19.73 4.60 11.59
C PRO A 427 -18.95 3.56 10.76
N VAL A 428 -19.59 3.09 9.69
CA VAL A 428 -19.02 2.16 8.71
C VAL A 428 -19.23 2.75 7.33
N LEU A 429 -18.15 2.87 6.56
CA LEU A 429 -18.19 3.41 5.20
C LEU A 429 -17.80 2.34 4.19
N GLY A 430 -18.45 2.36 3.03
CA GLY A 430 -18.03 1.53 1.91
C GLY A 430 -16.73 2.06 1.30
N HIS A 431 -15.76 1.18 1.09
CA HIS A 431 -14.53 1.48 0.39
C HIS A 431 -14.49 0.66 -0.90
N TYR A 432 -14.69 1.33 -2.03
CA TYR A 432 -14.99 0.67 -3.30
C TYR A 432 -13.77 0.62 -4.22
N LEU A 433 -13.43 -0.59 -4.69
CA LEU A 433 -12.26 -0.84 -5.51
C LEU A 433 -12.65 -1.57 -6.80
N SER A 434 -12.32 -0.98 -7.95
CA SER A 434 -12.51 -1.59 -9.27
C SER A 434 -11.35 -1.26 -10.20
N ALA A 435 -10.62 -2.30 -10.61
CA ALA A 435 -9.62 -2.20 -11.67
C ALA A 435 -10.30 -2.18 -13.04
N LEU A 436 -9.61 -1.64 -14.04
CA LEU A 436 -9.90 -1.98 -15.43
C LEU A 436 -9.66 -3.49 -15.63
N GLU A 437 -10.71 -4.24 -15.97
CA GLU A 437 -10.62 -5.67 -16.18
C GLU A 437 -9.62 -6.00 -17.30
N ALA A 438 -8.64 -6.86 -17.01
CA ALA A 438 -7.84 -7.51 -18.04
C ALA A 438 -8.66 -8.63 -18.70
N GLY A 439 -8.96 -8.50 -19.99
CA GLY A 439 -9.67 -9.53 -20.73
C GLY A 439 -8.91 -10.86 -20.77
N SER A 440 -9.58 -11.97 -20.47
CA SER A 440 -9.02 -13.32 -20.63
C SER A 440 -9.12 -13.77 -22.09
N GLY A 441 -8.05 -13.65 -22.87
CA GLY A 441 -7.97 -14.16 -24.23
C GLY A 441 -8.93 -13.48 -25.22
N ALA A 442 -8.37 -12.75 -26.18
CA ALA A 442 -9.00 -11.70 -27.00
C ALA A 442 -9.23 -10.40 -26.21
N ARG A 443 -8.67 -9.31 -26.75
CA ARG A 443 -8.71 -7.95 -26.20
C ARG A 443 -10.14 -7.59 -25.80
N LEU A 444 -10.39 -7.36 -24.51
CA LEU A 444 -11.47 -6.44 -24.15
C LEU A 444 -11.06 -5.09 -24.74
N GLU A 445 -11.92 -4.51 -25.58
CA GLU A 445 -11.69 -3.16 -26.09
C GLU A 445 -11.54 -2.20 -24.90
N PRO A 446 -10.52 -1.30 -24.87
CA PRO A 446 -10.27 -0.41 -23.73
C PRO A 446 -11.51 0.37 -23.28
N ALA A 447 -12.31 0.85 -24.24
CA ALA A 447 -13.58 1.54 -23.98
C ALA A 447 -14.55 0.69 -23.15
N ARG A 448 -14.56 -0.63 -23.38
CA ARG A 448 -15.44 -1.56 -22.67
C ARG A 448 -14.99 -1.79 -21.23
N ALA A 449 -13.69 -1.84 -20.97
CA ALA A 449 -13.16 -1.96 -19.61
C ALA A 449 -13.49 -0.71 -18.78
N GLU A 450 -13.39 0.49 -19.37
CA GLU A 450 -13.80 1.74 -18.71
C GLU A 450 -15.30 1.79 -18.42
N GLU A 451 -16.15 1.33 -19.35
CA GLU A 451 -17.60 1.22 -19.13
C GLU A 451 -17.94 0.30 -17.95
N LEU A 452 -17.26 -0.84 -17.81
CA LEU A 452 -17.48 -1.78 -16.71
C LEU A 452 -17.08 -1.16 -15.35
N GLN A 453 -15.94 -0.48 -15.30
CA GLN A 453 -15.51 0.24 -14.11
C GLN A 453 -16.53 1.35 -13.73
N ALA A 454 -16.99 2.12 -14.72
CA ALA A 454 -17.98 3.16 -14.52
C ALA A 454 -19.34 2.61 -14.04
N GLU A 455 -19.79 1.48 -14.60
CA GLU A 455 -21.01 0.80 -14.16
C GLU A 455 -20.88 0.32 -12.71
N TYR A 456 -19.74 -0.27 -12.34
CA TYR A 456 -19.48 -0.70 -10.97
C TYR A 456 -19.64 0.46 -9.98
N PHE A 457 -18.95 1.59 -10.21
CA PHE A 457 -19.04 2.73 -9.31
C PHE A 457 -20.44 3.33 -9.28
N ASN A 458 -21.14 3.41 -10.42
CA ASN A 458 -22.53 3.84 -10.45
C ASN A 458 -23.41 2.95 -9.56
N ARG A 459 -23.33 1.63 -9.72
CA ARG A 459 -24.11 0.68 -8.92
C ARG A 459 -23.78 0.76 -7.43
N ALA A 460 -22.49 0.83 -7.09
CA ALA A 460 -22.03 0.96 -5.72
C ALA A 460 -22.59 2.23 -5.03
N LEU A 461 -22.48 3.38 -5.70
CA LEU A 461 -22.97 4.66 -5.18
C LEU A 461 -24.50 4.71 -5.06
N GLN A 462 -25.23 4.14 -6.03
CA GLN A 462 -26.69 4.03 -5.95
C GLN A 462 -27.14 3.08 -4.82
N ALA A 463 -26.43 1.97 -4.61
CA ALA A 463 -26.71 1.05 -3.49
C ALA A 463 -26.47 1.75 -2.13
N LEU A 464 -25.39 2.52 -2.01
CA LEU A 464 -25.08 3.28 -0.80
C LEU A 464 -26.19 4.29 -0.45
N LYS A 465 -26.74 4.99 -1.45
CA LYS A 465 -27.84 5.95 -1.24
C LYS A 465 -29.07 5.33 -0.56
N ASN A 466 -29.29 4.04 -0.79
CA ASN A 466 -30.41 3.28 -0.22
C ASN A 466 -30.05 2.53 1.06
N THR A 467 -28.77 2.49 1.44
CA THR A 467 -28.26 1.75 2.60
C THR A 467 -28.52 2.55 3.87
N ARG A 468 -29.29 1.98 4.82
CA ARG A 468 -29.58 2.65 6.09
C ARG A 468 -28.33 2.74 6.96
N GLY A 469 -28.02 3.93 7.46
CA GLY A 469 -26.88 4.16 8.34
C GLY A 469 -25.53 4.30 7.64
N ALA A 470 -25.52 4.44 6.30
CA ALA A 470 -24.32 4.79 5.55
C ALA A 470 -23.93 6.26 5.80
N SER A 471 -22.72 6.48 6.31
CA SER A 471 -22.22 7.81 6.70
C SER A 471 -21.20 8.39 5.72
N GLY A 472 -20.98 7.70 4.60
CA GLY A 472 -20.06 8.10 3.56
C GLY A 472 -19.49 6.93 2.78
N TYR A 473 -18.54 7.24 1.92
CA TYR A 473 -17.79 6.25 1.15
C TYR A 473 -16.39 6.75 0.81
N PHE A 474 -15.53 5.81 0.43
CA PHE A 474 -14.23 6.07 -0.19
C PHE A 474 -14.12 5.31 -1.52
N LEU A 475 -13.52 5.94 -2.52
CA LEU A 475 -13.20 5.31 -3.79
C LEU A 475 -11.70 5.08 -3.90
N HIS A 476 -11.31 3.85 -4.21
CA HIS A 476 -9.94 3.52 -4.57
C HIS A 476 -9.85 3.42 -6.10
N THR A 477 -9.26 4.39 -6.80
CA THR A 477 -8.51 5.56 -6.28
C THR A 477 -8.65 6.77 -7.21
N LEU A 478 -8.12 7.94 -6.84
CA LEU A 478 -8.19 9.15 -7.69
C LEU A 478 -7.45 8.94 -9.02
N GLN A 479 -6.22 8.44 -8.95
CA GLN A 479 -5.33 8.28 -10.09
C GLN A 479 -4.57 6.94 -10.00
N ASP A 480 -4.33 6.30 -11.15
CA ASP A 480 -3.45 5.14 -11.22
C ASP A 480 -2.06 5.42 -10.63
N TRP A 481 -1.45 4.40 -10.03
CA TRP A 481 -0.13 4.50 -9.41
C TRP A 481 0.74 3.30 -9.78
N GLN A 482 2.05 3.44 -9.59
CA GLN A 482 3.02 2.36 -9.68
C GLN A 482 3.02 1.56 -8.38
N ALA A 483 2.80 0.26 -8.49
CA ALA A 483 2.75 -0.63 -7.35
C ALA A 483 4.12 -1.20 -6.95
N ALA A 484 4.17 -1.68 -5.71
CA ALA A 484 5.33 -2.39 -5.16
C ALA A 484 5.70 -3.61 -6.01
N MET A 485 4.70 -4.44 -6.32
CA MET A 485 4.85 -5.70 -7.04
C MET A 485 3.70 -5.89 -8.03
N PRO A 486 3.89 -6.65 -9.13
CA PRO A 486 2.78 -7.07 -9.98
C PRO A 486 1.74 -7.82 -9.16
N PHE A 487 0.48 -7.42 -9.30
CA PHE A 487 -0.62 -7.95 -8.50
C PHE A 487 -1.46 -8.93 -9.31
N LEU A 488 -1.52 -10.19 -8.86
CA LEU A 488 -2.15 -11.27 -9.62
C LEU A 488 -3.61 -11.01 -10.04
N PRO A 489 -4.50 -10.46 -9.19
CA PRO A 489 -5.90 -10.17 -9.56
C PRO A 489 -6.10 -9.16 -10.69
N ILE A 490 -5.13 -8.28 -10.94
CA ILE A 490 -5.18 -7.33 -12.08
C ILE A 490 -4.84 -8.04 -13.39
N GLY A 491 -3.97 -9.05 -13.31
CA GLY A 491 -3.44 -9.74 -14.47
C GLY A 491 -2.21 -9.07 -15.06
N PRO A 492 -1.78 -9.54 -16.25
CA PRO A 492 -0.58 -9.03 -16.89
C PRO A 492 -0.76 -7.57 -17.28
N PRO A 493 0.33 -6.81 -17.42
CA PRO A 493 0.23 -5.44 -17.89
C PRO A 493 -0.44 -5.43 -19.27
N GLN A 494 -1.48 -4.61 -19.42
CA GLN A 494 -2.15 -4.47 -20.70
C GLN A 494 -1.19 -3.81 -21.69
N GLU A 495 -0.70 -4.57 -22.68
CA GLU A 495 -0.02 -3.99 -23.82
C GLU A 495 -0.97 -3.02 -24.53
N ARG A 496 -0.57 -1.74 -24.57
CA ARG A 496 -1.17 -0.63 -25.33
C ARG A 496 -2.44 0.00 -24.71
N ALA A 497 -2.23 0.97 -23.82
CA ALA A 497 -3.07 2.17 -23.87
C ALA A 497 -2.62 3.02 -25.08
N PRO A 498 -3.49 3.44 -26.02
CA PRO A 498 -3.12 4.17 -27.24
C PRO A 498 -2.50 5.57 -27.05
N HIS A 499 -2.16 5.98 -25.82
CA HIS A 499 -1.77 7.36 -25.51
C HIS A 499 -0.30 7.53 -25.11
N VAL A 500 0.54 6.51 -25.35
CA VAL A 500 2.00 6.66 -25.34
C VAL A 500 2.44 7.41 -26.60
N VAL A 501 2.23 8.73 -26.64
CA VAL A 501 2.88 9.59 -27.62
C VAL A 501 4.32 9.77 -27.16
N GLY A 502 5.26 9.09 -27.80
CA GLY A 502 6.68 9.31 -27.54
C GLY A 502 7.68 8.35 -28.17
N THR A 503 7.27 7.18 -28.66
CA THR A 503 8.16 6.31 -29.42
C THR A 503 7.51 5.86 -30.72
N ALA A 504 8.29 5.93 -31.80
CA ALA A 504 7.85 5.77 -33.17
C ALA A 504 7.04 4.48 -33.39
N GLN A 505 5.97 4.62 -34.18
CA GLN A 505 5.21 3.52 -34.75
C GLN A 505 6.12 2.55 -35.50
N SER A 506 6.38 1.36 -34.94
CA SER A 506 6.66 0.17 -35.76
C SER A 506 5.37 -0.64 -35.90
N LYS A 507 4.81 -0.60 -37.12
CA LYS A 507 3.79 -1.54 -37.58
C LYS A 507 4.52 -2.77 -38.13
N ASP A 508 5.02 -3.63 -37.26
CA ASP A 508 5.52 -4.94 -37.68
C ASP A 508 4.90 -6.05 -36.84
N TRP A 509 4.54 -7.13 -37.54
CA TRP A 509 3.94 -8.33 -36.98
C TRP A 509 4.98 -9.11 -36.15
N GLY A 510 4.65 -9.45 -34.90
CA GLY A 510 5.26 -10.60 -34.22
C GLY A 510 6.39 -10.34 -33.22
N GLU A 511 6.68 -9.09 -32.83
CA GLU A 511 7.59 -8.86 -31.70
C GLU A 511 6.80 -8.87 -30.39
N PHE A 512 6.90 -9.99 -29.67
CA PHE A 512 6.59 -10.12 -28.24
C PHE A 512 7.46 -9.13 -27.46
N TYR A 513 7.07 -7.85 -27.43
CA TYR A 513 7.64 -6.89 -26.52
C TYR A 513 7.07 -7.15 -25.12
N TRP A 514 7.68 -8.12 -24.45
CA TRP A 514 7.74 -8.09 -23.00
C TRP A 514 8.22 -6.68 -22.63
N VAL A 515 7.35 -5.84 -22.06
CA VAL A 515 7.77 -4.60 -21.39
C VAL A 515 8.02 -5.00 -19.94
N PRO A 516 9.23 -5.42 -19.57
CA PRO A 516 9.56 -5.56 -18.15
C PRO A 516 9.37 -4.20 -17.50
N GLY A 517 8.30 -4.00 -16.72
CA GLY A 517 8.29 -2.92 -15.75
C GLY A 517 7.05 -2.04 -15.59
N SER A 518 5.95 -2.18 -16.35
CA SER A 518 4.76 -1.40 -15.98
C SER A 518 4.05 -2.05 -14.78
N ARG A 519 4.42 -1.63 -13.57
CA ARG A 519 3.75 -1.98 -12.30
C ARG A 519 2.51 -1.10 -12.06
N VAL A 520 1.90 -0.55 -13.11
CA VAL A 520 0.80 0.40 -12.97
C VAL A 520 -0.46 -0.34 -12.58
N HIS A 521 -1.13 0.13 -11.53
CA HIS A 521 -2.41 -0.38 -11.07
C HIS A 521 -3.55 0.47 -11.67
N PRO A 522 -4.37 -0.09 -12.59
CA PRO A 522 -5.39 0.66 -13.32
C PRO A 522 -6.71 0.77 -12.53
N TYR A 523 -6.65 1.32 -11.32
CA TYR A 523 -7.81 1.50 -10.42
C TYR A 523 -8.30 2.96 -10.38
N GLY A 524 -7.53 3.89 -10.93
CA GLY A 524 -7.82 5.31 -10.89
C GLY A 524 -9.12 5.68 -11.59
N LEU A 525 -9.77 6.74 -11.13
CA LEU A 525 -10.72 7.50 -11.94
C LEU A 525 -10.00 8.27 -13.07
N ILE A 526 -8.69 8.47 -12.88
CA ILE A 526 -7.75 9.09 -13.80
C ILE A 526 -6.64 8.07 -14.11
N ASP A 527 -6.26 7.95 -15.37
CA ASP A 527 -5.16 7.08 -15.76
C ASP A 527 -3.78 7.63 -15.36
N ALA A 528 -2.73 6.83 -15.56
CA ALA A 528 -1.36 7.23 -15.24
C ALA A 528 -0.84 8.45 -16.05
N ASN A 529 -1.53 8.86 -17.12
CA ASN A 529 -1.19 10.01 -17.95
C ASN A 529 -2.02 11.27 -17.62
N GLY A 530 -2.91 11.20 -16.63
CA GLY A 530 -3.77 12.30 -16.24
C GLY A 530 -5.09 12.40 -17.01
N GLN A 531 -5.43 11.42 -17.85
CA GLN A 531 -6.71 11.39 -18.56
C GLN A 531 -7.84 10.85 -17.67
N ARG A 532 -8.97 11.57 -17.67
CA ARG A 532 -10.16 11.19 -16.89
C ARG A 532 -10.94 10.09 -17.61
N ARG A 533 -11.26 9.03 -16.88
CA ARG A 533 -12.09 7.92 -17.35
C ARG A 533 -13.58 8.24 -17.23
N LEU A 534 -14.43 7.43 -17.87
CA LEU A 534 -15.89 7.53 -17.71
C LEU A 534 -16.34 7.43 -16.24
N ALA A 535 -15.64 6.63 -15.42
CA ALA A 535 -15.89 6.52 -13.99
C ALA A 535 -15.78 7.86 -13.25
N PHE A 536 -14.86 8.74 -13.65
CA PHE A 536 -14.74 10.08 -13.07
C PHE A 536 -16.02 10.90 -13.26
N GLN A 537 -16.61 10.84 -14.46
CA GLN A 537 -17.83 11.59 -14.79
C GLN A 537 -19.04 11.08 -14.00
N ILE A 538 -19.16 9.75 -13.84
CA ILE A 538 -20.21 9.12 -13.02
C ILE A 538 -20.12 9.58 -11.56
N VAL A 539 -18.93 9.53 -10.97
CA VAL A 539 -18.72 9.91 -9.57
C VAL A 539 -18.96 11.41 -9.39
N GLN A 540 -18.48 12.23 -10.32
CA GLN A 540 -18.69 13.68 -10.31
C GLN A 540 -20.18 14.02 -10.36
N ALA A 541 -20.94 13.41 -11.28
CA ALA A 541 -22.37 13.62 -11.39
C ALA A 541 -23.10 13.22 -10.09
N PHE A 542 -22.76 12.06 -9.53
CA PHE A 542 -23.32 11.60 -8.25
C PHE A 542 -23.06 12.59 -7.11
N ASN A 543 -21.82 13.09 -6.97
CA ASN A 543 -21.47 14.03 -5.91
C ASN A 543 -22.12 15.40 -6.06
N ARG A 544 -22.35 15.84 -7.29
CA ARG A 544 -22.99 17.14 -7.57
C ARG A 544 -24.52 17.06 -7.59
N GLY A 545 -25.08 15.86 -7.65
CA GLY A 545 -26.52 15.65 -7.81
C GLY A 545 -26.99 15.84 -9.26
N ASP A 546 -26.08 15.74 -10.23
CA ASP A 546 -26.38 15.82 -11.66
C ASP A 546 -26.89 14.47 -12.20
N SER A 547 -27.51 14.48 -13.39
CA SER A 547 -27.94 13.26 -14.08
C SER A 547 -26.75 12.45 -14.62
N ASN A 548 -26.74 11.13 -14.37
CA ASN A 548 -25.67 10.27 -14.87
C ASN A 548 -25.69 10.14 -16.42
N PRO A 549 -24.52 10.05 -17.06
CA PRO A 549 -24.43 9.64 -18.46
C PRO A 549 -25.03 8.25 -18.67
N THR A 550 -25.63 8.03 -19.85
CA THR A 550 -26.27 6.74 -20.19
C THR A 550 -25.19 5.69 -20.44
N LEU A 551 -25.17 4.63 -19.63
CA LEU A 551 -24.26 3.50 -19.82
C LEU A 551 -24.91 2.44 -20.71
N VAL A 552 -24.19 1.93 -21.71
CA VAL A 552 -24.64 0.83 -22.57
C VAL A 552 -23.99 -0.47 -22.11
N THR A 553 -24.65 -1.31 -21.31
CA THR A 553 -24.02 -2.57 -20.91
C THR A 553 -24.90 -3.82 -21.00
N ARG A 554 -24.40 -4.79 -21.77
CA ARG A 554 -24.73 -6.23 -21.69
C ARG A 554 -23.67 -6.90 -20.81
N ARG A 555 -24.08 -7.63 -19.76
CA ARG A 555 -23.14 -8.42 -18.93
C ARG A 555 -22.43 -9.47 -19.79
N LEU A 556 -21.11 -9.57 -19.65
CA LEU A 556 -20.37 -10.75 -20.09
C LEU A 556 -20.34 -11.75 -18.92
N GLY A 557 -20.69 -13.00 -19.19
CA GLY A 557 -20.37 -14.09 -18.28
C GLY A 557 -18.86 -14.33 -18.27
N VAL A 558 -18.33 -14.87 -17.18
CA VAL A 558 -16.93 -15.29 -17.08
C VAL A 558 -16.62 -16.24 -18.24
N ILE A 559 -15.80 -15.80 -19.20
CA ILE A 559 -15.35 -16.66 -20.30
C ILE A 559 -14.42 -17.69 -19.69
N THR A 560 -14.88 -18.93 -19.58
CA THR A 560 -14.00 -20.04 -19.24
C THR A 560 -13.18 -20.36 -20.49
N PRO A 561 -11.84 -20.34 -20.44
CA PRO A 561 -11.04 -20.71 -21.60
C PRO A 561 -11.37 -22.14 -22.01
N GLY A 562 -11.98 -22.32 -23.19
CA GLY A 562 -12.26 -23.64 -23.78
C GLY A 562 -10.98 -24.47 -24.01
N THR A 563 -9.82 -23.82 -23.90
CA THR A 563 -8.49 -24.40 -24.03
C THR A 563 -8.27 -25.55 -23.05
N PHE A 564 -8.77 -25.47 -21.81
CA PHE A 564 -8.59 -26.54 -20.82
C PHE A 564 -9.31 -27.83 -21.23
N GLN A 565 -10.55 -27.71 -21.70
CA GLN A 565 -11.33 -28.87 -22.16
C GLN A 565 -10.72 -29.45 -23.44
N VAL A 566 -10.37 -28.61 -24.41
CA VAL A 566 -9.81 -29.07 -25.69
C VAL A 566 -8.48 -29.79 -25.48
N VAL A 567 -7.55 -29.19 -24.73
CA VAL A 567 -6.24 -29.80 -24.48
C VAL A 567 -6.38 -31.05 -23.59
N GLY A 568 -7.19 -31.00 -22.54
CA GLY A 568 -7.43 -32.15 -21.66
C GLY A 568 -8.02 -33.35 -22.41
N ILE A 569 -9.05 -33.15 -23.24
CA ILE A 569 -9.64 -34.21 -24.05
C ILE A 569 -8.62 -34.75 -25.07
N ALA A 570 -7.86 -33.88 -25.73
CA ALA A 570 -6.82 -34.31 -26.67
C ALA A 570 -5.76 -35.19 -25.99
N LEU A 571 -5.29 -34.81 -24.79
CA LEU A 571 -4.33 -35.61 -24.02
C LEU A 571 -4.88 -36.99 -23.64
N ILE A 572 -6.15 -37.06 -23.22
CA ILE A 572 -6.81 -38.34 -22.92
C ILE A 572 -6.85 -39.24 -24.17
N LEU A 573 -7.25 -38.68 -25.32
CA LEU A 573 -7.34 -39.44 -26.57
C LEU A 573 -5.97 -39.94 -27.04
N ILE A 574 -4.94 -39.08 -26.96
CA ILE A 574 -3.56 -39.45 -27.31
C ILE A 574 -3.07 -40.57 -26.38
N PHE A 575 -3.30 -40.44 -25.07
CA PHE A 575 -2.89 -41.46 -24.11
C PHE A 575 -3.60 -42.80 -24.35
N LEU A 576 -4.92 -42.80 -24.55
CA LEU A 576 -5.70 -44.01 -24.85
C LEU A 576 -5.26 -44.68 -26.15
N PHE A 577 -4.93 -43.89 -27.19
CA PHE A 577 -4.39 -44.41 -28.45
C PHE A 577 -3.08 -45.18 -28.22
N PHE A 578 -2.14 -44.62 -27.47
CA PHE A 578 -0.88 -45.30 -27.16
C PHE A 578 -1.07 -46.52 -26.25
N LEU A 579 -1.97 -46.43 -25.27
CA LEU A 579 -2.31 -47.54 -24.37
C LEU A 579 -2.89 -48.74 -25.12
N GLN A 580 -3.69 -48.50 -26.16
CA GLN A 580 -4.24 -49.56 -27.01
C GLN A 580 -3.20 -50.13 -27.98
N ARG A 581 -2.31 -49.29 -28.51
CA ARG A 581 -1.35 -49.68 -29.54
C ARG A 581 -0.14 -50.45 -28.99
N ASP A 582 0.34 -50.11 -27.80
CA ASP A 582 1.53 -50.73 -27.21
C ASP A 582 1.20 -51.62 -26.00
N ARG A 583 1.23 -52.94 -26.22
CA ARG A 583 1.00 -53.94 -25.15
C ARG A 583 2.05 -53.89 -24.04
N ARG A 584 3.28 -53.42 -24.34
CA ARG A 584 4.36 -53.31 -23.34
C ARG A 584 4.10 -52.16 -22.39
N LEU A 585 3.59 -51.03 -22.90
CA LEU A 585 3.16 -49.90 -22.07
C LEU A 585 2.09 -50.35 -21.06
N LEU A 586 1.04 -51.01 -21.53
CA LEU A 586 -0.03 -51.52 -20.67
C LEU A 586 0.48 -52.55 -19.65
N SER A 587 1.36 -53.46 -20.07
CA SER A 587 1.97 -54.44 -19.17
C SER A 587 2.80 -53.77 -18.07
N ASN A 588 3.65 -52.81 -18.41
CA ASN A 588 4.48 -52.10 -17.45
C ASN A 588 3.65 -51.21 -16.51
N LEU A 589 2.58 -50.54 -17.01
CA LEU A 589 1.66 -49.76 -16.19
C LEU A 589 0.94 -50.64 -15.16
N LYS A 590 0.46 -51.82 -15.56
CA LYS A 590 -0.13 -52.79 -14.62
C LYS A 590 0.88 -53.22 -13.55
N ARG A 591 2.14 -53.45 -13.95
CA ARG A 591 3.20 -53.86 -13.02
C ARG A 591 3.54 -52.76 -12.02
N VAL A 592 3.75 -51.53 -12.48
CA VAL A 592 4.12 -50.43 -11.56
C VAL A 592 2.98 -50.07 -10.60
N LEU A 593 1.72 -50.17 -11.05
CA LEU A 593 0.56 -49.83 -10.23
C LEU A 593 0.12 -50.94 -9.27
N ALA A 594 0.20 -52.21 -9.66
CA ALA A 594 -0.23 -53.35 -8.83
C ALA A 594 0.91 -53.99 -8.03
N HIS A 595 2.14 -53.94 -8.54
CA HIS A 595 3.32 -54.59 -7.96
C HIS A 595 4.57 -53.69 -8.04
N PRO A 596 4.53 -52.47 -7.45
CA PRO A 596 5.59 -51.46 -7.59
C PRO A 596 6.98 -51.98 -7.20
N HIS A 597 7.09 -52.69 -6.07
CA HIS A 597 8.36 -53.26 -5.61
C HIS A 597 9.03 -54.16 -6.67
N GLY A 598 8.26 -55.09 -7.25
CA GLY A 598 8.79 -55.99 -8.28
C GLY A 598 9.12 -55.27 -9.60
N PHE A 599 8.46 -54.17 -9.91
CA PHE A 599 8.79 -53.34 -11.07
C PHE A 599 10.12 -52.60 -10.89
N PHE A 600 10.34 -51.96 -9.74
CA PHE A 600 11.58 -51.22 -9.47
C PHE A 600 12.78 -52.12 -9.19
N LEU A 601 12.57 -53.32 -8.62
CA LEU A 601 13.61 -54.33 -8.48
C LEU A 601 14.10 -54.81 -9.86
N ASP A 602 13.18 -55.10 -10.78
CA ASP A 602 13.53 -55.48 -12.16
C ASP A 602 14.34 -54.38 -12.87
N LEU A 603 14.00 -53.11 -12.64
CA LEU A 603 14.76 -51.96 -13.17
C LEU A 603 16.18 -51.89 -12.61
N TYR A 604 16.35 -52.16 -11.31
CA TYR A 604 17.65 -52.24 -10.65
C TYR A 604 18.50 -53.41 -11.17
N GLU A 605 17.87 -54.56 -11.45
CA GLU A 605 18.50 -55.76 -12.02
C GLU A 605 18.78 -55.65 -13.54
N ASN A 606 18.83 -54.43 -14.09
CA ASN A 606 19.11 -54.15 -15.51
C ASN A 606 18.06 -54.67 -16.52
N ARG A 607 16.83 -55.02 -16.11
CA ARG A 607 15.76 -55.29 -17.08
C ARG A 607 15.26 -53.99 -17.68
N LYS A 608 15.60 -53.76 -18.95
CA LYS A 608 15.37 -52.48 -19.62
C LYS A 608 13.90 -52.29 -19.99
N VAL A 609 13.28 -51.26 -19.43
CA VAL A 609 12.13 -50.60 -20.08
C VAL A 609 12.66 -49.84 -21.30
N ALA A 610 11.94 -49.92 -22.41
CA ALA A 610 12.34 -49.23 -23.63
C ALA A 610 12.39 -47.70 -23.38
N PRO A 611 13.50 -47.00 -23.69
CA PRO A 611 13.63 -45.56 -23.43
C PRO A 611 12.51 -44.72 -24.05
N PHE A 612 12.00 -45.14 -25.21
CA PHE A 612 10.86 -44.51 -25.87
C PHE A 612 9.60 -44.50 -24.99
N LEU A 613 9.33 -45.58 -24.25
CA LEU A 613 8.16 -45.68 -23.36
C LEU A 613 8.30 -44.72 -22.17
N THR A 614 9.50 -44.64 -21.60
CA THR A 614 9.80 -43.68 -20.53
C THR A 614 9.64 -42.24 -21.00
N LEU A 615 10.14 -41.91 -22.20
CA LEU A 615 10.00 -40.58 -22.79
C LEU A 615 8.53 -40.23 -23.04
N MET A 616 7.77 -41.14 -23.64
CA MET A 616 6.35 -40.94 -23.94
C MET A 616 5.52 -40.78 -22.66
N LEU A 617 5.79 -41.60 -21.63
CA LEU A 617 5.15 -41.51 -20.33
C LEU A 617 5.46 -40.17 -19.66
N GLY A 618 6.74 -39.83 -19.55
CA GLY A 618 7.18 -38.58 -18.92
C GLY A 618 6.62 -37.34 -19.61
N LEU A 619 6.56 -37.31 -20.94
CA LEU A 619 5.91 -36.22 -21.68
C LEU A 619 4.40 -36.15 -21.40
N THR A 620 3.71 -37.28 -21.35
CA THR A 620 2.26 -37.33 -21.09
C THR A 620 1.93 -36.85 -19.68
N GLU A 621 2.66 -37.33 -18.67
CA GLU A 621 2.53 -36.90 -17.28
C GLU A 621 2.82 -35.41 -17.12
N SER A 622 3.88 -34.92 -17.76
CA SER A 622 4.24 -33.50 -17.73
C SER A 622 3.18 -32.62 -18.40
N CYS A 623 2.57 -33.09 -19.50
CA CYS A 623 1.41 -32.46 -20.12
C CYS A 623 0.21 -32.38 -19.17
N ILE A 624 -0.12 -33.49 -18.50
CA ILE A 624 -1.21 -33.55 -17.52
C ILE A 624 -0.94 -32.57 -16.37
N LEU A 625 0.25 -32.62 -15.77
CA LEU A 625 0.62 -31.71 -14.67
C LEU A 625 0.61 -30.24 -15.11
N GLY A 626 1.13 -29.94 -16.30
CA GLY A 626 1.07 -28.58 -16.87
C GLY A 626 -0.36 -28.06 -17.02
N VAL A 627 -1.29 -28.92 -17.48
CA VAL A 627 -2.72 -28.59 -17.57
C VAL A 627 -3.36 -28.37 -16.20
N LEU A 628 -3.06 -29.21 -15.22
CA LEU A 628 -3.59 -29.07 -13.85
C LEU A 628 -3.06 -27.82 -13.15
N LEU A 629 -1.75 -27.53 -13.29
CA LEU A 629 -1.12 -26.32 -12.74
C LEU A 629 -1.71 -25.05 -13.37
N ALA A 630 -1.90 -25.03 -14.69
CA ALA A 630 -2.51 -23.90 -15.38
C ALA A 630 -3.96 -23.67 -14.94
N GLN A 631 -4.74 -24.74 -14.75
CA GLN A 631 -6.10 -24.64 -14.23
C GLN A 631 -6.15 -24.16 -12.78
N PHE A 632 -5.24 -24.65 -11.93
CA PHE A 632 -5.12 -24.19 -10.54
C PHE A 632 -4.79 -22.71 -10.48
N GLY A 633 -3.75 -22.28 -11.18
CA GLY A 633 -3.36 -20.88 -11.22
C GLY A 633 -4.49 -19.99 -11.74
N TYR A 634 -5.14 -20.38 -12.83
CA TYR A 634 -6.24 -19.62 -13.41
C TYR A 634 -7.46 -19.56 -12.48
N ALA A 635 -7.81 -20.66 -11.79
CA ALA A 635 -8.94 -20.70 -10.86
C ALA A 635 -8.74 -19.68 -9.71
N PHE A 636 -7.53 -19.60 -9.16
CA PHE A 636 -7.21 -18.73 -8.04
C PHE A 636 -6.61 -17.37 -8.45
N ARG A 637 -6.67 -16.99 -9.73
CA ARG A 637 -6.08 -15.72 -10.23
C ARG A 637 -6.62 -14.45 -9.56
N GLN A 638 -7.81 -14.51 -8.96
CA GLN A 638 -8.42 -13.40 -8.22
C GLN A 638 -8.19 -13.49 -6.69
N SER A 639 -7.50 -14.53 -6.21
CA SER A 639 -7.27 -14.76 -4.78
C SER A 639 -6.07 -13.95 -4.27
N LEU A 640 -6.33 -13.13 -3.24
CA LEU A 640 -5.29 -12.38 -2.54
C LEU A 640 -4.31 -13.31 -1.80
N ILE A 641 -4.82 -14.39 -1.20
CA ILE A 641 -4.00 -15.37 -0.49
C ILE A 641 -3.04 -16.06 -1.47
N PHE A 642 -3.53 -16.39 -2.67
CA PHE A 642 -2.68 -16.99 -3.69
C PHE A 642 -1.62 -16.02 -4.21
N ASP A 643 -1.97 -14.73 -4.36
CA ASP A 643 -0.99 -13.69 -4.68
C ASP A 643 0.11 -13.58 -3.61
N GLN A 644 -0.26 -13.61 -2.33
CA GLN A 644 0.67 -13.59 -1.21
C GLN A 644 1.60 -14.80 -1.19
N ILE A 645 1.08 -16.01 -1.42
CA ILE A 645 1.89 -17.23 -1.56
C ILE A 645 2.88 -17.05 -2.72
N LEU A 646 2.42 -16.53 -3.85
CA LEU A 646 3.28 -16.30 -5.00
C LEU A 646 4.40 -15.29 -4.70
N ASN A 647 4.17 -14.29 -3.84
CA ASN A 647 5.22 -13.35 -3.39
C ASN A 647 6.30 -14.03 -2.51
N LEU A 648 5.98 -15.14 -1.83
CA LEU A 648 6.98 -15.91 -1.08
C LEU A 648 7.97 -16.63 -2.03
N PHE A 649 7.52 -17.03 -3.21
CA PHE A 649 8.35 -17.70 -4.22
C PHE A 649 8.97 -16.73 -5.23
N CYS A 650 8.36 -15.57 -5.45
CA CYS A 650 8.77 -14.55 -6.42
C CYS A 650 9.05 -13.22 -5.70
N ASP A 651 10.20 -13.11 -5.04
CA ASP A 651 10.63 -11.89 -4.35
C ASP A 651 11.03 -10.75 -5.32
N ASP A 652 11.40 -11.11 -6.56
CA ASP A 652 11.69 -10.16 -7.63
C ASP A 652 10.45 -9.92 -8.52
N ALA A 653 10.23 -8.65 -8.83
CA ALA A 653 9.05 -8.21 -9.57
C ALA A 653 9.01 -8.72 -11.01
N ALA A 654 10.15 -8.94 -11.67
CA ALA A 654 10.16 -9.46 -13.03
C ALA A 654 9.72 -10.92 -13.04
N TRP A 655 10.23 -11.74 -12.13
CA TRP A 655 9.78 -13.13 -11.96
C TRP A 655 8.30 -13.21 -11.58
N LYS A 656 7.84 -12.33 -10.68
CA LYS A 656 6.42 -12.22 -10.33
C LYS A 656 5.56 -11.88 -11.55
N ALA A 657 6.00 -10.95 -12.39
CA ALA A 657 5.27 -10.56 -13.60
C ALA A 657 5.16 -11.73 -14.60
N ILE A 658 6.22 -12.55 -14.77
CA ILE A 658 6.16 -13.77 -15.59
C ILE A 658 5.11 -14.74 -15.05
N ALA A 659 5.12 -14.99 -13.74
CA ALA A 659 4.15 -15.89 -13.13
C ALA A 659 2.70 -15.40 -13.30
N VAL A 660 2.45 -14.10 -13.07
CA VAL A 660 1.14 -13.48 -13.29
C VAL A 660 0.73 -13.62 -14.77
N TRP A 661 1.63 -13.32 -15.71
CA TRP A 661 1.33 -13.44 -17.13
C TRP A 661 0.98 -14.87 -17.54
N LEU A 662 1.73 -15.87 -17.08
CA LEU A 662 1.43 -17.28 -17.34
C LEU A 662 0.05 -17.66 -16.78
N ILE A 663 -0.23 -17.30 -15.53
CA ILE A 663 -1.52 -17.61 -14.88
C ILE A 663 -2.70 -17.10 -15.71
N TRP A 664 -2.58 -15.91 -16.30
CA TRP A 664 -3.65 -15.31 -17.12
C TRP A 664 -3.64 -15.76 -18.59
N ASN A 665 -2.58 -16.44 -19.04
CA ASN A 665 -2.43 -16.98 -20.40
C ASN A 665 -2.32 -18.52 -20.36
N PRO A 666 -3.44 -19.23 -20.12
CA PRO A 666 -3.42 -20.65 -19.80
C PRO A 666 -2.79 -21.54 -20.88
N GLY A 667 -2.91 -21.19 -22.17
CA GLY A 667 -2.24 -21.95 -23.24
C GLY A 667 -0.71 -21.97 -23.11
N TRP A 668 -0.12 -20.81 -22.80
CA TRP A 668 1.31 -20.68 -22.56
C TRP A 668 1.73 -21.31 -21.25
N PHE A 669 0.90 -21.21 -20.21
CA PHE A 669 1.17 -21.87 -18.94
C PHE A 669 1.13 -23.39 -19.06
N ILE A 670 0.19 -23.95 -19.83
CA ILE A 670 0.20 -25.38 -20.14
C ILE A 670 1.54 -25.76 -20.76
N PHE A 671 1.96 -25.07 -21.83
CA PHE A 671 3.21 -25.37 -22.52
C PHE A 671 4.44 -25.29 -21.58
N TRP A 672 4.67 -24.16 -20.93
CA TRP A 672 5.83 -23.95 -20.07
C TRP A 672 5.77 -24.77 -18.77
N GLY A 673 4.58 -24.99 -18.21
CA GLY A 673 4.37 -25.87 -17.06
C GLY A 673 4.72 -27.31 -17.40
N SER A 674 4.41 -27.77 -18.62
CA SER A 674 4.80 -29.10 -19.10
C SER A 674 6.31 -29.21 -19.34
N VAL A 675 6.95 -28.20 -19.93
CA VAL A 675 8.41 -28.18 -20.06
C VAL A 675 9.08 -28.21 -18.68
N PHE A 676 8.61 -27.39 -17.75
CA PHE A 676 9.16 -27.30 -16.39
C PHE A 676 9.05 -28.62 -15.63
N THR A 677 7.87 -29.26 -15.64
CA THR A 677 7.65 -30.55 -14.97
C THR A 677 8.48 -31.67 -15.59
N PHE A 678 8.60 -31.71 -16.91
CA PHE A 678 9.47 -32.65 -17.61
C PHE A 678 10.94 -32.45 -17.20
N CYS A 679 11.48 -31.23 -17.34
CA CYS A 679 12.86 -30.93 -16.96
C CYS A 679 13.16 -31.21 -15.48
N SER A 680 12.19 -30.96 -14.59
CA SER A 680 12.32 -31.25 -13.15
C SER A 680 12.49 -32.75 -12.89
N GLY A 681 11.77 -33.61 -13.64
CA GLY A 681 11.98 -35.06 -13.60
C GLY A 681 13.39 -35.48 -14.01
N ILE A 682 13.97 -34.84 -15.04
CA ILE A 682 15.36 -35.09 -15.46
C ILE A 682 16.35 -34.65 -14.37
N LEU A 683 16.15 -33.46 -13.81
CA LEU A 683 17.01 -32.94 -12.73
C LEU A 683 16.96 -33.85 -11.49
N LEU A 684 15.77 -34.35 -11.14
CA LEU A 684 15.60 -35.30 -10.04
C LEU A 684 16.33 -36.63 -10.33
N ALA A 685 16.29 -37.13 -11.56
CA ALA A 685 17.04 -38.31 -11.97
C ALA A 685 18.56 -38.09 -11.90
N LEU A 686 19.05 -36.90 -12.29
CA LEU A 686 20.46 -36.52 -12.15
C LEU A 686 20.87 -36.43 -10.67
N PHE A 687 20.01 -35.87 -9.82
CA PHE A 687 20.23 -35.82 -8.38
C PHE A 687 20.35 -37.22 -7.78
N PHE A 688 19.44 -38.14 -8.11
CA PHE A 688 19.52 -39.53 -7.65
C PHE A 688 20.74 -40.27 -8.21
N ARG A 689 21.19 -39.95 -9.43
CA ARG A 689 22.44 -40.49 -9.97
C ARG A 689 23.64 -40.03 -9.16
N ILE A 690 23.70 -38.75 -8.79
CA ILE A 690 24.77 -38.20 -7.95
C ILE A 690 24.76 -38.89 -6.58
N LEU A 691 23.61 -38.99 -5.92
CA LEU A 691 23.48 -39.72 -4.65
C LEU A 691 23.92 -41.18 -4.78
N GLY A 692 23.49 -41.85 -5.86
CA GLY A 692 23.88 -43.24 -6.13
C GLY A 692 25.39 -43.45 -6.19
N ILE A 693 26.15 -42.50 -6.72
CA ILE A 693 27.62 -42.57 -6.76
C ILE A 693 28.21 -42.61 -5.34
N PHE A 694 27.66 -41.83 -4.39
CA PHE A 694 28.10 -41.85 -2.99
C PHE A 694 27.80 -43.18 -2.28
N PHE A 695 26.76 -43.90 -2.71
CA PHE A 695 26.38 -45.21 -2.17
C PHE A 695 26.93 -46.40 -2.98
N GLY A 696 27.86 -46.17 -3.92
CA GLY A 696 28.47 -47.23 -4.72
C GLY A 696 27.54 -47.87 -5.76
N SER A 697 26.44 -47.20 -6.14
CA SER A 697 25.51 -47.67 -7.16
C SER A 697 26.12 -47.60 -8.57
N SER A 698 26.07 -48.73 -9.29
CA SER A 698 26.50 -48.85 -10.69
C SER A 698 25.39 -48.58 -11.71
N VAL A 699 24.22 -48.12 -11.28
CA VAL A 699 23.03 -47.92 -12.10
C VAL A 699 23.20 -46.79 -13.14
N PRO A 700 22.97 -47.01 -14.45
CA PRO A 700 23.07 -45.96 -15.48
C PRO A 700 22.00 -44.86 -15.33
N ILE A 701 22.31 -43.65 -15.79
CA ILE A 701 21.37 -42.50 -15.72
C ILE A 701 20.01 -42.78 -16.38
N SER A 702 19.97 -43.57 -17.45
CA SER A 702 18.72 -43.96 -18.12
C SER A 702 17.77 -44.74 -17.22
N GLN A 703 18.30 -45.50 -16.25
CA GLN A 703 17.49 -46.23 -15.27
C GLN A 703 16.96 -45.28 -14.20
N TYR A 704 17.75 -44.31 -13.73
CA TYR A 704 17.23 -43.26 -12.84
C TYR A 704 16.12 -42.43 -13.49
N VAL A 705 16.27 -42.06 -14.76
CA VAL A 705 15.22 -41.35 -15.52
C VAL A 705 13.96 -42.22 -15.63
N THR A 706 14.13 -43.51 -15.91
CA THR A 706 13.01 -44.46 -15.94
C THR A 706 12.34 -44.59 -14.58
N SER A 707 13.10 -44.76 -13.50
CA SER A 707 12.55 -44.84 -12.16
C SER A 707 11.75 -43.58 -11.82
N VAL A 708 12.29 -42.39 -12.07
CA VAL A 708 11.61 -41.12 -11.75
C VAL A 708 10.27 -40.99 -12.45
N TYR A 709 10.19 -41.12 -13.78
CA TYR A 709 8.90 -40.96 -14.46
C TYR A 709 7.92 -42.10 -14.16
N TRP A 710 8.40 -43.34 -14.07
CA TRP A 710 7.51 -44.46 -13.77
C TRP A 710 7.00 -44.44 -12.32
N SER A 711 7.71 -43.82 -11.38
CA SER A 711 7.22 -43.50 -10.02
C SER A 711 6.12 -42.43 -10.00
N TRP A 712 5.77 -41.82 -11.13
CA TRP A 712 4.65 -40.88 -11.24
C TRP A 712 3.55 -41.37 -12.21
N ALA A 713 3.59 -42.65 -12.60
CA ALA A 713 2.63 -43.27 -13.52
C ALA A 713 1.15 -43.14 -13.12
N ASN A 714 0.85 -42.97 -11.83
CA ASN A 714 -0.49 -42.74 -11.32
C ASN A 714 -1.06 -41.35 -11.68
N VAL A 715 -0.22 -40.36 -12.00
CA VAL A 715 -0.64 -39.04 -12.51
C VAL A 715 -1.47 -39.17 -13.77
N LEU A 716 -1.29 -40.24 -14.54
CA LEU A 716 -2.12 -40.53 -15.71
C LEU A 716 -3.62 -40.60 -15.38
N PHE A 717 -4.00 -41.04 -14.16
CA PHE A 717 -5.40 -41.03 -13.73
C PHE A 717 -5.94 -39.64 -13.48
N LEU A 718 -5.10 -38.69 -13.07
CA LEU A 718 -5.48 -37.27 -12.98
C LEU A 718 -5.77 -36.67 -14.37
N GLY A 719 -5.24 -37.29 -15.44
CA GLY A 719 -5.58 -36.96 -16.82
C GLY A 719 -7.10 -36.94 -17.07
N LEU A 720 -7.85 -37.84 -16.44
CA LEU A 720 -9.32 -37.92 -16.56
C LEU A 720 -10.04 -36.71 -15.93
N LEU A 721 -9.41 -36.05 -14.95
CA LEU A 721 -9.97 -34.87 -14.30
C LEU A 721 -9.67 -33.60 -15.09
N THR A 722 -8.68 -33.60 -15.99
CA THR A 722 -8.25 -32.39 -16.71
C THR A 722 -9.37 -31.60 -17.39
N PRO A 723 -10.44 -32.19 -17.97
CA PRO A 723 -11.50 -31.39 -18.61
C PRO A 723 -12.41 -30.66 -17.61
N ILE A 724 -12.49 -31.13 -16.36
CA ILE A 724 -13.43 -30.65 -15.33
C ILE A 724 -12.73 -30.02 -14.12
N PHE A 725 -11.41 -30.16 -13.99
CA PHE A 725 -10.64 -29.79 -12.81
C PHE A 725 -10.85 -28.35 -12.36
N HIS A 726 -10.80 -27.37 -13.28
CA HIS A 726 -11.09 -25.97 -12.99
C HIS A 726 -12.48 -25.76 -12.36
N ARG A 727 -13.50 -26.48 -12.83
CA ARG A 727 -14.85 -26.38 -12.24
C ARG A 727 -14.92 -27.02 -10.86
N LEU A 728 -14.17 -28.09 -10.64
CA LEU A 728 -14.08 -28.73 -9.32
C LEU A 728 -13.39 -27.81 -8.30
N LEU A 729 -12.35 -27.08 -8.73
CA LEU A 729 -11.64 -26.12 -7.87
C LEU A 729 -12.50 -24.96 -7.40
N LEU A 730 -13.41 -24.48 -8.25
CA LEU A 730 -14.30 -23.36 -7.94
C LEU A 730 -15.55 -23.77 -7.14
N ASN A 731 -15.71 -25.06 -6.83
CA ASN A 731 -16.86 -25.56 -6.09
C ASN A 731 -16.44 -25.94 -4.67
N ASP A 732 -16.89 -25.16 -3.70
CA ASP A 732 -16.55 -25.33 -2.28
C ASP A 732 -16.83 -26.74 -1.74
N SER A 733 -17.92 -27.38 -2.19
CA SER A 733 -18.31 -28.72 -1.75
C SER A 733 -17.41 -29.83 -2.31
N LEU A 734 -16.75 -29.57 -3.45
CA LEU A 734 -15.93 -30.56 -4.17
C LEU A 734 -14.43 -30.35 -3.99
N PHE A 735 -14.01 -29.14 -3.59
CA PHE A 735 -12.59 -28.83 -3.37
C PHE A 735 -11.93 -29.74 -2.33
N GLY A 736 -12.57 -29.93 -1.16
CA GLY A 736 -12.05 -30.80 -0.09
C GLY A 736 -11.86 -32.26 -0.53
N PRO A 737 -12.91 -32.92 -1.05
CA PRO A 737 -12.80 -34.27 -1.62
C PRO A 737 -11.74 -34.39 -2.73
N LEU A 738 -11.64 -33.39 -3.61
CA LEU A 738 -10.62 -33.35 -4.66
C LEU A 738 -9.20 -33.31 -4.07
N ALA A 739 -8.97 -32.48 -3.04
CA ALA A 739 -7.69 -32.41 -2.36
C ALA A 739 -7.31 -33.75 -1.70
N ILE A 740 -8.27 -34.46 -1.11
CA ILE A 740 -8.07 -35.81 -0.55
C ILE A 740 -7.69 -36.81 -1.65
N ILE A 741 -8.36 -36.78 -2.80
CA ILE A 741 -8.03 -37.67 -3.93
C ILE A 741 -6.61 -37.40 -4.43
N ILE A 742 -6.23 -36.14 -4.60
CA ILE A 742 -4.87 -35.77 -5.03
C ILE A 742 -3.85 -36.21 -3.98
N ALA A 743 -4.11 -35.95 -2.70
CA ALA A 743 -3.22 -36.37 -1.61
C ALA A 743 -3.07 -37.89 -1.56
N PHE A 744 -4.16 -38.64 -1.71
CA PHE A 744 -4.13 -40.10 -1.79
C PHE A 744 -3.32 -40.58 -2.99
N MET A 745 -3.45 -39.96 -4.16
CA MET A 745 -2.63 -40.30 -5.32
C MET A 745 -1.14 -40.01 -5.06
N VAL A 746 -0.80 -38.88 -4.46
CA VAL A 746 0.59 -38.56 -4.09
C VAL A 746 1.14 -39.58 -3.08
N LEU A 747 0.35 -39.97 -2.09
CA LEU A 747 0.75 -40.92 -1.04
C LEU A 747 0.78 -42.38 -1.49
N TRP A 748 -0.03 -42.79 -2.48
CA TRP A 748 -0.06 -44.17 -3.00
C TRP A 748 1.35 -44.67 -3.39
N GLN A 749 2.19 -43.76 -3.90
CA GLN A 749 3.52 -44.08 -4.45
C GLN A 749 4.67 -44.05 -3.42
N TRP A 750 4.48 -43.40 -2.27
CA TRP A 750 5.45 -43.41 -1.16
C TRP A 750 5.37 -44.73 -0.40
#